data_AF-A0A9N9E4I1-F1
#
_entry.id   AF-A0A9N9E4I1-F1
#
_cell.length_a   1.000
_cell.length_b   1.000
_cell.length_c   1.000
_cell.angle_alpha   90.00
_cell.angle_beta   90.00
_cell.angle_gamma   90.00
#
_symmetry.space_group_name_H-M   'P 1'
#
loop_
_entity.id
_entity.type
_entity.pdbx_description
1 polymer ?
#
loop_
_entity_poly.entity_id
_entity_poly.type
_entity_poly.pdbx_seq_one_letter_code
_entity_poly.pdbx_strand_id
1 'polypeptide(L)'
;NAQFRVAAEHLRSLGKFEEASTMFARSADHEENVMGALQCLLELCKIYVLNGIIMDTTSLTELRRLLDKTTEVTKFESQSLKGSRQWNMMKEEIRLYSAYVNRDLDAIQQCIRFFNECKGHAAECRAILLWLKIRTNADNQAEYWREKLKYLLRLSKLAHPFMESTRNGDNTEEKEACKDFENVFCVREMEDHQNKRQIPLQNSLINNMGENNVIDITGDWNVYNERIVRQTIIQLFSSYMYEFIWEAGEKCKSIPDITSYICYWWPCEDRTCQRHHMEPTRENLHRRLSLACLHYTVIQQLDVLELTRKRRLKEEQKQDAYHLQKFWTENLVKYHVRYQLPKASFPELMYDHINRFSDVRGRISEHARKQWLGDDLQAQYFANLLKCMFVSLQLQDEKIINKFCDEISKSWYPVKNGSTEESANTKGLPIGFEYNKKGDKVVPIAVRLSKFINHLKSGKMITAIIYAKRFIAYALRFTDEVNLLADQALGDLVSLMEFTTSLAFFTHPERYDFYLPRSYLYDYYTEFSENFFSGNLRLSSQDDERNIESHRNLIWDFFWQARHLICILVDHKPIDLDQQIALIIVRRLIRVLVLICLNEPSYEAQLVEFLKRCEDKPHLFQNYLNKTDMESLAKTLDDELKETDFDCLVRIELEGFSEILLDIAKMPVYKTDKSFHQQDRIFNDRIECL
;
A
#
# COMPACT_ATOMS: atom_id res chain seq x y z
N ASN A 1 50.74 -27.89 -24.53
CA ASN A 1 49.32 -27.66 -24.14
C ASN A 1 48.97 -28.25 -22.78
N ALA A 2 49.15 -29.55 -22.50
CA ALA A 2 48.78 -30.14 -21.19
C ALA A 2 49.47 -29.51 -19.96
N GLN A 3 50.75 -29.15 -20.06
CA GLN A 3 51.50 -28.51 -18.95
C GLN A 3 50.95 -27.12 -18.57
N PHE A 4 50.48 -26.33 -19.55
CA PHE A 4 49.89 -25.01 -19.28
C PHE A 4 48.54 -25.14 -18.56
N ARG A 5 47.72 -26.12 -18.94
CA ARG A 5 46.44 -26.39 -18.26
C ARG A 5 46.66 -26.80 -16.80
N VAL A 6 47.57 -27.73 -16.53
CA VAL A 6 47.89 -28.17 -15.17
C VAL A 6 48.43 -27.01 -14.33
N ALA A 7 49.31 -26.18 -14.89
CA ALA A 7 49.80 -24.98 -14.22
C ALA A 7 48.68 -23.97 -13.94
N ALA A 8 47.76 -23.77 -14.88
CA ALA A 8 46.62 -22.87 -14.73
C ALA A 8 45.63 -23.36 -13.65
N GLU A 9 45.31 -24.65 -13.62
CA GLU A 9 44.49 -25.28 -12.58
C GLU A 9 45.12 -25.14 -11.20
N HIS A 10 46.44 -25.37 -11.11
CA HIS A 10 47.19 -25.18 -9.86
C HIS A 10 47.16 -23.71 -9.39
N LEU A 11 47.46 -22.76 -10.27
CA LEU A 11 47.38 -21.32 -9.94
C LEU A 11 45.97 -20.90 -9.53
N ARG A 12 44.94 -21.39 -10.21
CA ARG A 12 43.53 -21.14 -9.86
C ARG A 12 43.19 -21.69 -8.48
N SER A 13 43.68 -22.89 -8.14
CA SER A 13 43.49 -23.48 -6.80
C SER A 13 44.13 -22.64 -5.69
N LEU A 14 45.23 -21.95 -6.00
CA LEU A 14 45.91 -21.02 -5.10
C LEU A 14 45.29 -19.61 -5.08
N GLY A 15 44.21 -19.34 -5.82
CA GLY A 15 43.56 -18.02 -5.86
C GLY A 15 44.25 -16.98 -6.76
N LYS A 16 45.29 -17.39 -7.48
CA LYS A 16 46.06 -16.56 -8.43
C LYS A 16 45.36 -16.46 -9.78
N PHE A 17 44.18 -15.84 -9.77
CA PHE A 17 43.25 -15.85 -10.90
C PHE A 17 43.82 -15.18 -12.16
N GLU A 18 44.56 -14.08 -12.03
CA GLU A 18 45.10 -13.36 -13.19
C GLU A 18 46.20 -14.17 -13.89
N GLU A 19 47.12 -14.77 -13.12
CA GLU A 19 48.15 -15.66 -13.65
C GLU A 19 47.54 -16.94 -14.23
N ALA A 20 46.54 -17.51 -13.55
CA ALA A 20 45.81 -18.68 -14.06
C ALA A 20 45.12 -18.37 -15.39
N SER A 21 44.45 -17.22 -15.52
CA SER A 21 43.84 -16.79 -16.78
C SER A 21 44.87 -16.68 -17.90
N THR A 22 46.03 -16.10 -17.60
CA THR A 22 47.11 -15.94 -18.59
C THR A 22 47.64 -17.30 -19.04
N MET A 23 47.77 -18.27 -18.14
CA MET A 23 48.22 -19.63 -18.46
C MET A 23 47.17 -20.41 -19.27
N PHE A 24 45.88 -20.29 -18.94
CA PHE A 24 44.81 -20.88 -19.75
C PHE A 24 44.79 -20.31 -21.17
N ALA A 25 44.89 -18.98 -21.32
CA ALA A 25 44.88 -18.29 -22.61
C ALA A 25 46.05 -18.67 -23.52
N ARG A 26 47.20 -19.08 -22.97
CA ARG A 26 48.35 -19.61 -23.74
C ARG A 26 48.08 -20.94 -24.43
N SER A 27 46.94 -21.58 -24.14
CA SER A 27 46.48 -22.82 -24.75
C SER A 27 45.01 -22.72 -25.19
N ALA A 28 44.62 -21.56 -25.74
CA ALA A 28 43.25 -21.25 -26.18
C ALA A 28 42.73 -22.10 -27.34
N ASP A 29 43.53 -23.02 -27.89
CA ASP A 29 43.12 -23.99 -28.91
C ASP A 29 42.03 -24.97 -28.43
N HIS A 30 41.81 -25.05 -27.11
CA HIS A 30 40.76 -25.86 -26.50
C HIS A 30 39.72 -24.99 -25.79
N GLU A 31 38.45 -25.24 -26.08
CA GLU A 31 37.31 -24.49 -25.54
C GLU A 31 37.26 -24.48 -24.00
N GLU A 32 37.65 -25.58 -23.36
CA GLU A 32 37.75 -25.67 -21.90
C GLU A 32 38.75 -24.65 -21.32
N ASN A 33 39.84 -24.37 -22.03
CA ASN A 33 40.84 -23.40 -21.59
C ASN A 33 40.34 -21.96 -21.80
N VAL A 34 39.60 -21.70 -22.89
CA VAL A 34 38.94 -20.39 -23.09
C VAL A 34 37.92 -20.12 -21.99
N MET A 35 37.09 -21.12 -21.66
CA MET A 35 36.15 -21.07 -20.53
C MET A 35 36.89 -20.83 -19.20
N GLY A 36 37.97 -21.58 -18.94
CA GLY A 36 38.77 -21.45 -17.72
C GLY A 36 39.42 -20.08 -17.57
N ALA A 37 39.97 -19.52 -18.64
CA ALA A 37 40.52 -18.16 -18.65
C ALA A 37 39.44 -17.12 -18.31
N LEU A 38 38.28 -17.22 -18.98
CA LEU A 38 37.18 -16.28 -18.78
C LEU A 38 36.60 -16.34 -17.36
N GLN A 39 36.48 -17.54 -16.80
CA GLN A 39 36.03 -17.73 -15.41
C GLN A 39 36.96 -17.03 -14.42
N CYS A 40 38.28 -17.19 -14.56
CA CYS A 40 39.24 -16.53 -13.68
C CYS A 40 39.14 -14.99 -13.76
N LEU A 41 39.01 -14.41 -14.95
CA LEU A 41 38.82 -12.97 -15.12
C LEU A 41 37.50 -12.49 -14.52
N LEU A 42 36.42 -13.26 -14.71
CA LEU A 42 35.12 -12.95 -14.13
C LEU A 42 35.12 -12.99 -12.60
N GLU A 43 35.84 -13.92 -11.98
CA GLU A 43 36.02 -13.93 -10.51
C GLU A 43 36.68 -12.64 -10.02
N LEU A 44 37.71 -12.15 -10.72
CA LEU A 44 38.31 -10.85 -10.40
C LEU A 44 37.31 -9.70 -10.58
N CYS A 45 36.58 -9.65 -11.70
CA CYS A 45 35.55 -8.63 -11.92
C CYS A 45 34.50 -8.60 -10.79
N LYS A 46 34.03 -9.78 -10.36
CA LYS A 46 33.08 -9.91 -9.24
C LYS A 46 33.66 -9.33 -7.95
N ILE A 47 34.92 -9.65 -7.63
CA ILE A 47 35.60 -9.13 -6.44
C ILE A 47 35.71 -7.60 -6.49
N TYR A 48 36.13 -7.02 -7.61
CA TYR A 48 36.25 -5.56 -7.75
C TYR A 48 34.89 -4.84 -7.64
N VAL A 49 33.83 -5.43 -8.23
CA VAL A 49 32.47 -4.92 -8.11
C VAL A 49 31.97 -5.00 -6.67
N LEU A 50 32.18 -6.13 -5.99
CA LEU A 50 31.79 -6.33 -4.58
C LEU A 50 32.54 -5.38 -3.64
N ASN A 51 33.84 -5.18 -3.85
CA ASN A 51 34.62 -4.18 -3.11
C ASN A 51 34.02 -2.79 -3.28
N GLY A 52 33.52 -2.49 -4.49
CA GLY A 52 32.68 -1.35 -4.72
C GLY A 52 31.45 -1.28 -3.87
N ILE A 53 30.63 -2.31 -3.91
CA ILE A 53 29.36 -2.35 -3.18
C ILE A 53 29.58 -2.22 -1.67
N ILE A 54 30.59 -2.92 -1.12
CA ILE A 54 30.85 -3.01 0.33
C ILE A 54 31.60 -1.80 0.87
N MET A 55 32.65 -1.33 0.18
CA MET A 55 33.58 -0.32 0.71
C MET A 55 33.51 1.03 0.00
N ASP A 56 32.72 1.14 -1.07
CA ASP A 56 32.67 2.31 -1.97
C ASP A 56 34.01 2.73 -2.59
N THR A 57 34.94 1.77 -2.72
CA THR A 57 36.31 2.02 -3.22
C THR A 57 36.62 1.35 -4.57
N THR A 58 35.63 1.16 -5.45
CA THR A 58 35.88 0.50 -6.75
C THR A 58 36.93 1.25 -7.57
N SER A 59 38.01 0.55 -7.93
CA SER A 59 38.88 0.99 -9.02
C SER A 59 38.21 0.70 -10.36
N LEU A 60 37.41 1.65 -10.87
CA LEU A 60 36.75 1.51 -12.19
C LEU A 60 37.76 1.34 -13.32
N THR A 61 38.97 1.90 -13.18
CA THR A 61 40.10 1.71 -14.09
C THR A 61 40.54 0.24 -14.13
N GLU A 62 40.63 -0.41 -12.97
CA GLU A 62 41.04 -1.81 -12.89
C GLU A 62 39.95 -2.75 -13.41
N LEU A 63 38.67 -2.45 -13.11
CA LEU A 63 37.54 -3.17 -13.70
C LEU A 63 37.53 -3.05 -15.23
N ARG A 64 37.80 -1.86 -15.79
CA ARG A 64 37.96 -1.68 -17.24
C ARG A 64 39.07 -2.54 -17.81
N ARG A 65 40.25 -2.54 -17.17
CA ARG A 65 41.40 -3.37 -17.59
C ARG A 65 41.04 -4.86 -17.65
N LEU A 66 40.31 -5.35 -16.65
CA LEU A 66 39.85 -6.74 -16.62
C LEU A 66 38.84 -7.03 -17.74
N LEU A 67 37.91 -6.10 -18.01
CA LEU A 67 36.94 -6.22 -19.10
C LEU A 67 37.58 -6.17 -20.50
N ASP A 68 38.65 -5.39 -20.67
CA ASP A 68 39.42 -5.40 -21.91
C ASP A 68 40.05 -6.78 -22.13
N LYS A 69 40.61 -7.39 -21.08
CA LYS A 69 41.14 -8.77 -21.13
C LYS A 69 40.06 -9.82 -21.41
N THR A 70 38.85 -9.70 -20.84
CA THR A 70 37.77 -10.64 -21.18
C THR A 70 37.36 -10.50 -22.65
N THR A 71 37.40 -9.29 -23.19
CA THR A 71 37.16 -9.03 -24.62
C THR A 71 38.22 -9.68 -25.51
N GLU A 72 39.47 -9.76 -25.06
CA GLU A 72 40.53 -10.49 -25.77
C GLU A 72 40.30 -12.01 -25.75
N VAL A 73 39.95 -12.58 -24.60
CA VAL A 73 39.69 -14.03 -24.45
C VAL A 73 38.46 -14.46 -25.26
N THR A 74 37.42 -13.63 -25.32
CA THR A 74 36.20 -13.94 -26.08
C THR A 74 36.38 -13.94 -27.59
N LYS A 75 37.50 -13.43 -28.13
CA LYS A 75 37.83 -13.55 -29.57
C LYS A 75 38.07 -15.00 -30.01
N PHE A 76 38.38 -15.89 -29.07
CA PHE A 76 38.55 -17.33 -29.32
C PHE A 76 37.23 -18.11 -29.23
N GLU A 77 36.08 -17.43 -29.25
CA GLU A 77 34.75 -18.04 -29.26
C GLU A 77 34.52 -18.92 -30.49
N SER A 78 34.15 -20.18 -30.25
CA SER A 78 33.73 -21.13 -31.28
C SER A 78 32.20 -21.22 -31.41
N GLN A 79 31.70 -21.89 -32.46
CA GLN A 79 30.26 -22.09 -32.65
C GLN A 79 29.61 -22.99 -31.57
N SER A 80 30.33 -23.99 -31.06
CA SER A 80 29.84 -24.85 -29.95
C SER A 80 29.69 -24.06 -28.66
N LEU A 81 30.64 -23.16 -28.35
CA LEU A 81 30.55 -22.28 -27.18
C LEU A 81 29.32 -21.38 -27.22
N LYS A 82 28.93 -20.85 -28.40
CA LYS A 82 27.71 -20.03 -28.55
C LYS A 82 26.42 -20.74 -28.10
N GLY A 83 26.36 -22.06 -28.26
CA GLY A 83 25.24 -22.88 -27.81
C GLY A 83 25.25 -23.21 -26.31
N SER A 84 26.38 -22.97 -25.62
CA SER A 84 26.53 -23.31 -24.21
C SER A 84 25.81 -22.31 -23.31
N ARG A 85 24.93 -22.81 -22.44
CA ARG A 85 24.25 -22.00 -21.41
C ARG A 85 25.26 -21.30 -20.50
N GLN A 86 26.33 -21.99 -20.09
CA GLN A 86 27.33 -21.44 -19.19
C GLN A 86 28.11 -20.30 -19.85
N TRP A 87 28.44 -20.43 -21.14
CA TRP A 87 29.07 -19.37 -21.90
C TRP A 87 28.19 -18.13 -22.01
N ASN A 88 26.90 -18.31 -22.31
CA ASN A 88 25.94 -17.21 -22.40
C ASN A 88 25.76 -16.48 -21.05
N MET A 89 25.73 -17.22 -19.94
CA MET A 89 25.72 -16.62 -18.59
C MET A 89 26.96 -15.76 -18.33
N MET A 90 28.15 -16.25 -18.70
CA MET A 90 29.40 -15.50 -18.54
C MET A 90 29.45 -14.26 -19.42
N LYS A 91 29.02 -14.34 -20.68
CA LYS A 91 28.94 -13.17 -21.56
C LYS A 91 27.97 -12.11 -21.03
N GLU A 92 26.83 -12.52 -20.50
CA GLU A 92 25.89 -11.54 -19.93
C GLU A 92 26.42 -10.92 -18.62
N GLU A 93 27.22 -11.65 -17.84
CA GLU A 93 27.89 -11.09 -16.65
C GLU A 93 29.00 -10.10 -17.03
N ILE A 94 29.74 -10.35 -18.12
CA ILE A 94 30.69 -9.37 -18.69
C ILE A 94 29.93 -8.11 -19.15
N ARG A 95 28.81 -8.30 -19.85
CA ARG A 95 27.95 -7.20 -20.31
C ARG A 95 27.43 -6.38 -19.14
N LEU A 96 27.01 -7.02 -18.05
CA LEU A 96 26.58 -6.35 -16.82
C LEU A 96 27.67 -5.41 -16.28
N TYR A 97 28.90 -5.89 -16.16
CA TYR A 97 30.00 -5.10 -15.64
C TYR A 97 30.43 -3.97 -16.59
N SER A 98 30.39 -4.21 -17.89
CA SER A 98 30.58 -3.17 -18.90
C SER A 98 29.49 -2.07 -18.78
N ALA A 99 28.23 -2.47 -18.64
CA ALA A 99 27.11 -1.55 -18.46
C ALA A 99 27.25 -0.73 -17.17
N TYR A 100 27.68 -1.35 -16.06
CA TYR A 100 27.97 -0.64 -14.81
C TYR A 100 29.09 0.40 -14.96
N VAL A 101 30.20 0.03 -15.63
CA VAL A 101 31.30 0.97 -15.91
C VAL A 101 30.85 2.16 -16.75
N ASN A 102 29.88 1.95 -17.65
CA ASN A 102 29.30 2.98 -18.50
C ASN A 102 28.09 3.69 -17.89
N ARG A 103 27.64 3.27 -16.70
CA ARG A 103 26.41 3.74 -16.02
C ARG A 103 25.13 3.61 -16.86
N ASP A 104 25.06 2.56 -17.67
CA ASP A 104 23.91 2.26 -18.53
C ASP A 104 22.86 1.43 -17.76
N LEU A 105 21.84 2.10 -17.22
CA LEU A 105 20.79 1.45 -16.43
C LEU A 105 19.89 0.53 -17.25
N ASP A 106 19.63 0.86 -18.52
CA ASP A 106 18.77 0.08 -19.40
C ASP A 106 19.45 -1.25 -19.75
N ALA A 107 20.76 -1.22 -20.02
CA ALA A 107 21.55 -2.42 -20.23
C ALA A 107 21.62 -3.27 -18.96
N ILE A 108 21.79 -2.67 -17.78
CA ILE A 108 21.75 -3.42 -16.51
C ILE A 108 20.38 -4.07 -16.29
N GLN A 109 19.29 -3.35 -16.56
CA GLN A 109 17.93 -3.89 -16.47
C GLN A 109 17.71 -5.08 -17.41
N GLN A 110 18.29 -5.04 -18.62
CA GLN A 110 18.29 -6.19 -19.52
C GLN A 110 19.02 -7.39 -18.93
N CYS A 111 20.20 -7.17 -18.32
CA CYS A 111 20.93 -8.24 -17.62
C CYS A 111 20.13 -8.80 -16.43
N ILE A 112 19.46 -7.96 -15.63
CA ILE A 112 18.60 -8.42 -14.52
C ILE A 112 17.50 -9.36 -15.04
N ARG A 113 16.80 -8.97 -16.12
CA ARG A 113 15.76 -9.82 -16.74
C ARG A 113 16.33 -11.16 -17.21
N PHE A 114 17.46 -11.13 -17.90
CA PHE A 114 18.13 -12.35 -18.37
C PHE A 114 18.49 -13.30 -17.22
N PHE A 115 19.08 -12.79 -16.14
CA PHE A 115 19.47 -13.63 -15.01
C PHE A 115 18.26 -14.20 -14.27
N ASN A 116 17.18 -13.42 -14.12
CA ASN A 116 15.93 -13.92 -13.56
C ASN A 116 15.35 -15.08 -14.41
N GLU A 117 15.28 -14.91 -15.74
CA GLU A 117 14.80 -15.96 -16.66
C GLU A 117 15.66 -17.23 -16.61
N CYS A 118 16.98 -17.07 -16.48
CA CYS A 118 17.92 -18.17 -16.39
C CYS A 118 18.06 -18.77 -14.98
N LYS A 119 17.32 -18.26 -13.98
CA LYS A 119 17.44 -18.61 -12.56
C LYS A 119 18.86 -18.44 -11.98
N GLY A 120 19.59 -17.44 -12.48
CA GLY A 120 20.94 -17.09 -12.02
C GLY A 120 20.92 -16.17 -10.81
N HIS A 121 20.40 -16.64 -9.66
CA HIS A 121 20.12 -15.79 -8.48
C HIS A 121 21.30 -14.93 -8.03
N ALA A 122 22.52 -15.47 -7.99
CA ALA A 122 23.69 -14.71 -7.54
C ALA A 122 24.05 -13.55 -8.49
N ALA A 123 23.97 -13.79 -9.79
CA ALA A 123 24.22 -12.77 -10.81
C ALA A 123 23.08 -11.75 -10.86
N GLU A 124 21.83 -12.18 -10.68
CA GLU A 124 20.67 -11.30 -10.54
C GLU A 124 20.82 -10.35 -9.33
N CYS A 125 21.19 -10.89 -8.16
CA CYS A 125 21.50 -10.10 -6.96
C CYS A 125 22.57 -9.03 -7.23
N ARG A 126 23.71 -9.43 -7.82
CA ARG A 126 24.78 -8.48 -8.17
C ARG A 126 24.29 -7.40 -9.13
N ALA A 127 23.52 -7.77 -10.15
CA ALA A 127 22.97 -6.84 -11.13
C ALA A 127 22.03 -5.81 -10.48
N ILE A 128 21.16 -6.24 -9.58
CA ILE A 128 20.28 -5.36 -8.82
C ILE A 128 21.09 -4.42 -7.91
N LEU A 129 22.09 -4.93 -7.18
CA LEU A 129 22.95 -4.09 -6.33
C LEU A 129 23.68 -3.01 -7.15
N LEU A 130 24.17 -3.35 -8.33
CA LEU A 130 24.80 -2.40 -9.25
C LEU A 130 23.82 -1.35 -9.76
N TRP A 131 22.60 -1.76 -10.14
CA TRP A 131 21.54 -0.84 -10.58
C TRP A 131 21.20 0.17 -9.49
N LEU A 132 20.99 -0.30 -8.26
CA LEU A 132 20.65 0.53 -7.09
C LEU A 132 21.77 1.50 -6.72
N LYS A 133 23.03 1.13 -6.96
CA LYS A 133 24.20 1.95 -6.64
C LYS A 133 24.38 3.15 -7.58
N ILE A 134 23.92 3.07 -8.82
CA ILE A 134 24.06 4.17 -9.78
C ILE A 134 23.10 5.30 -9.40
N ARG A 135 23.66 6.46 -9.02
CA ARG A 135 22.89 7.68 -8.79
C ARG A 135 22.46 8.31 -10.12
N THR A 136 21.22 8.77 -10.18
CA THR A 136 20.65 9.45 -11.36
C THR A 136 20.07 10.80 -11.00
N ASN A 137 19.86 11.66 -11.99
CA ASN A 137 19.09 12.91 -11.82
C ASN A 137 17.58 12.66 -11.92
N ALA A 138 17.13 11.42 -12.12
CA ALA A 138 15.72 11.04 -12.26
C ALA A 138 15.01 10.79 -10.91
N ASP A 139 15.67 11.13 -9.80
CA ASP A 139 15.19 10.94 -8.42
C ASP A 139 13.83 11.60 -8.11
N ASN A 140 13.30 12.45 -8.99
CA ASN A 140 11.98 13.08 -8.83
C ASN A 140 10.88 12.43 -9.68
N GLN A 141 11.18 11.39 -10.47
CA GLN A 141 10.23 10.76 -11.37
C GLN A 141 9.58 9.51 -10.75
N ALA A 142 8.26 9.43 -10.81
CA ALA A 142 7.49 8.31 -10.28
C ALA A 142 7.86 6.95 -10.91
N GLU A 143 8.19 6.95 -12.21
CA GLU A 143 8.56 5.72 -12.94
C GLU A 143 9.93 5.18 -12.50
N TYR A 144 10.91 6.06 -12.29
CA TYR A 144 12.21 5.69 -11.72
C TYR A 144 12.03 5.02 -10.36
N TRP A 145 11.22 5.62 -9.48
CA TRP A 145 10.93 5.06 -8.16
C TRP A 145 10.17 3.74 -8.23
N ARG A 146 9.24 3.59 -9.16
CA ARG A 146 8.55 2.32 -9.38
C ARG A 146 9.54 1.18 -9.64
N GLU A 147 10.51 1.39 -10.51
CA GLU A 147 11.53 0.38 -10.80
C GLU A 147 12.50 0.18 -9.62
N LYS A 148 12.97 1.27 -9.00
CA LYS A 148 13.86 1.19 -7.81
C LYS A 148 13.22 0.37 -6.68
N LEU A 149 11.95 0.64 -6.36
CA LEU A 149 11.21 -0.05 -5.31
C LEU A 149 10.96 -1.54 -5.67
N LYS A 150 10.65 -1.86 -6.93
CA LYS A 150 10.55 -3.26 -7.40
C LYS A 150 11.87 -4.01 -7.19
N TYR A 151 12.99 -3.39 -7.53
CA TYR A 151 14.30 -4.01 -7.33
C TYR A 151 14.66 -4.19 -5.87
N LEU A 152 14.32 -3.24 -5.00
CA LEU A 152 14.49 -3.41 -3.54
C LEU A 152 13.67 -4.60 -3.01
N LEU A 153 12.41 -4.75 -3.43
CA LEU A 153 11.61 -5.92 -3.06
C LEU A 153 12.19 -7.21 -3.62
N ARG A 154 12.64 -7.21 -4.87
CA ARG A 154 13.25 -8.40 -5.49
C ARG A 154 14.52 -8.81 -4.77
N LEU A 155 15.36 -7.84 -4.40
CA LEU A 155 16.57 -8.07 -3.63
C LEU A 155 16.27 -8.66 -2.24
N SER A 156 15.25 -8.13 -1.55
CA SER A 156 14.77 -8.71 -0.28
C SER A 156 14.33 -10.18 -0.46
N LYS A 157 13.54 -10.47 -1.50
CA LYS A 157 13.08 -11.84 -1.81
C LYS A 157 14.22 -12.81 -2.12
N LEU A 158 15.24 -12.38 -2.87
CA LEU A 158 16.40 -13.22 -3.20
C LEU A 158 17.25 -13.52 -1.96
N ALA A 159 17.33 -12.59 -1.01
CA ALA A 159 18.10 -12.76 0.22
C ALA A 159 17.35 -13.49 1.33
N HIS A 160 16.01 -13.49 1.30
CA HIS A 160 15.17 -14.01 2.37
C HIS A 160 15.50 -15.45 2.81
N PRO A 161 15.68 -16.44 1.92
CA PRO A 161 16.03 -17.81 2.33
C PRO A 161 17.36 -17.89 3.10
N PHE A 162 18.35 -17.11 2.68
CA PHE A 162 19.64 -17.05 3.36
C PHE A 162 19.52 -16.39 4.75
N MET A 163 18.72 -15.33 4.83
CA MET A 163 18.52 -14.55 6.05
C MET A 163 17.78 -15.35 7.13
N GLU A 164 16.78 -16.14 6.73
CA GLU A 164 15.98 -16.98 7.62
C GLU A 164 16.68 -18.27 8.06
N SER A 165 17.72 -18.73 7.34
CA SER A 165 18.42 -19.98 7.64
C SER A 165 18.83 -20.06 9.13
N THR A 166 18.06 -20.83 9.91
CA THR A 166 18.34 -21.07 11.31
C THR A 166 19.43 -22.13 11.39
N ARG A 167 20.48 -21.88 12.19
CA ARG A 167 21.57 -22.83 12.52
C ARG A 167 21.16 -24.30 12.34
N ASN A 168 21.91 -24.99 11.48
CA ASN A 168 21.85 -26.43 11.20
C ASN A 168 20.57 -26.90 10.50
N GLY A 169 20.25 -26.32 9.33
CA GLY A 169 19.33 -26.95 8.39
C GLY A 169 19.92 -28.26 7.87
N ASP A 170 19.43 -29.40 8.36
CA ASP A 170 19.70 -30.71 7.76
C ASP A 170 18.95 -30.89 6.43
N ASN A 171 18.10 -29.93 6.03
CA ASN A 171 17.45 -29.95 4.74
C ASN A 171 18.41 -29.47 3.62
N THR A 172 18.31 -30.13 2.46
CA THR A 172 19.20 -29.89 1.32
C THR A 172 18.93 -28.52 0.68
N GLU A 173 17.68 -28.06 0.69
CA GLU A 173 17.23 -26.82 0.03
C GLU A 173 17.78 -25.56 0.71
N GLU A 174 17.82 -25.48 2.05
CA GLU A 174 18.42 -24.35 2.76
C GLU A 174 19.93 -24.30 2.56
N LYS A 175 20.60 -25.47 2.54
CA LYS A 175 22.05 -25.53 2.25
C LYS A 175 22.35 -25.00 0.86
N GLU A 176 21.55 -25.38 -0.13
CA GLU A 176 21.71 -24.91 -1.51
C GLU A 176 21.43 -23.41 -1.63
N ALA A 177 20.34 -22.91 -1.03
CA ALA A 177 20.05 -21.48 -0.97
C ALA A 177 21.15 -20.68 -0.27
N CYS A 178 21.79 -21.24 0.76
CA CYS A 178 22.92 -20.59 1.42
C CYS A 178 24.17 -20.53 0.55
N LYS A 179 24.50 -21.62 -0.15
CA LYS A 179 25.63 -21.65 -1.08
C LYS A 179 25.41 -20.68 -2.24
N ASP A 180 24.21 -20.64 -2.78
CA ASP A 180 23.84 -19.72 -3.85
C ASP A 180 23.97 -18.25 -3.45
N PHE A 181 23.59 -17.90 -2.21
CA PHE A 181 23.75 -16.54 -1.73
C PHE A 181 25.21 -16.21 -1.34
N GLU A 182 25.96 -17.15 -0.79
CA GLU A 182 27.42 -17.02 -0.57
C GLU A 182 28.17 -16.71 -1.88
N ASN A 183 27.72 -17.28 -3.00
CA ASN A 183 28.27 -16.98 -4.33
C ASN A 183 28.07 -15.52 -4.77
N VAL A 184 27.11 -14.78 -4.20
CA VAL A 184 27.00 -13.33 -4.41
C VAL A 184 28.29 -12.65 -3.99
N PHE A 185 28.89 -13.11 -2.89
CA PHE A 185 30.06 -12.53 -2.22
C PHE A 185 31.39 -13.21 -2.57
N CYS A 186 31.43 -14.06 -3.60
CA CYS A 186 32.63 -14.82 -4.00
C CYS A 186 33.22 -15.69 -2.87
N VAL A 187 32.35 -16.30 -2.07
CA VAL A 187 32.72 -17.22 -1.00
C VAL A 187 32.66 -18.65 -1.53
N ARG A 188 33.71 -19.46 -1.28
CA ARG A 188 33.79 -20.84 -1.72
C ARG A 188 33.79 -21.83 -0.55
N GLU A 189 33.05 -22.91 -0.66
CA GLU A 189 33.14 -24.04 0.27
C GLU A 189 34.36 -24.91 -0.03
N MET A 190 35.06 -25.36 1.02
CA MET A 190 36.17 -26.30 0.86
C MET A 190 35.64 -27.71 0.64
N GLU A 191 36.12 -28.38 -0.41
CA GLU A 191 35.68 -29.73 -0.80
C GLU A 191 35.85 -30.75 0.33
N ASP A 192 36.93 -30.66 1.11
CA ASP A 192 37.21 -31.60 2.19
C ASP A 192 36.48 -31.27 3.50
N HIS A 193 36.05 -30.02 3.71
CA HIS A 193 35.62 -29.50 5.02
C HIS A 193 34.41 -28.57 4.90
N GLN A 194 33.20 -29.14 4.99
CA GLN A 194 31.92 -28.41 4.83
C GLN A 194 31.70 -27.22 5.77
N ASN A 195 32.39 -27.16 6.92
CA ASN A 195 32.28 -26.07 7.89
C ASN A 195 33.30 -24.93 7.66
N LYS A 196 34.14 -25.04 6.62
CA LYS A 196 35.15 -24.05 6.27
C LYS A 196 34.78 -23.34 4.97
N ARG A 197 35.15 -22.08 4.88
CA ARG A 197 34.94 -21.22 3.72
C ARG A 197 36.24 -20.53 3.33
N GLN A 198 36.50 -20.51 2.03
CA GLN A 198 37.61 -19.83 1.40
C GLN A 198 37.13 -18.50 0.82
N ILE A 199 37.89 -17.44 1.11
CA ILE A 199 37.61 -16.08 0.64
C ILE A 199 38.90 -15.52 0.03
N PRO A 200 38.88 -14.97 -1.20
CA PRO A 200 40.07 -14.42 -1.83
C PRO A 200 40.63 -13.25 -1.04
N LEU A 201 41.96 -13.14 -0.92
CA LEU A 201 42.64 -12.04 -0.20
C LEU A 201 42.20 -10.65 -0.69
N GLN A 202 41.90 -10.50 -1.98
CA GLN A 202 41.47 -9.24 -2.57
C GLN A 202 40.01 -8.87 -2.23
N ASN A 203 39.25 -9.74 -1.57
CA ASN A 203 37.85 -9.53 -1.22
C ASN A 203 37.72 -8.73 0.08
N SER A 204 37.07 -7.56 -0.01
CA SER A 204 36.88 -6.64 1.13
C SER A 204 36.02 -7.20 2.26
N LEU A 205 35.33 -8.32 2.04
CA LEU A 205 34.62 -9.03 3.10
C LEU A 205 35.56 -9.41 4.27
N ILE A 206 36.84 -9.68 3.99
CA ILE A 206 37.87 -10.02 4.99
C ILE A 206 38.04 -8.93 6.05
N ASN A 207 37.94 -7.66 5.64
CA ASN A 207 38.10 -6.51 6.55
C ASN A 207 37.05 -6.50 7.67
N ASN A 208 35.91 -7.17 7.45
CA ASN A 208 34.80 -7.25 8.39
C ASN A 208 34.82 -8.53 9.24
N MET A 209 35.78 -9.43 9.04
CA MET A 209 35.89 -10.69 9.80
C MET A 209 36.91 -10.64 10.93
N GLY A 210 37.84 -9.67 10.93
CA GLY A 210 38.90 -9.56 11.93
C GLY A 210 40.00 -10.62 11.77
N GLU A 211 41.26 -10.21 11.94
CA GLU A 211 42.44 -11.06 11.69
C GLU A 211 42.50 -12.30 12.60
N ASN A 212 42.03 -12.19 13.84
CA ASN A 212 42.04 -13.29 14.82
C ASN A 212 41.08 -14.45 14.49
N ASN A 213 40.18 -14.28 13.51
CA ASN A 213 39.21 -15.30 13.10
C ASN A 213 39.70 -16.15 11.92
N VAL A 214 40.88 -15.85 11.36
CA VAL A 214 41.50 -16.64 10.28
C VAL A 214 41.94 -17.99 10.85
N ILE A 215 41.43 -19.07 10.25
CA ILE A 215 41.79 -20.44 10.63
C ILE A 215 43.07 -20.86 9.91
N ASP A 216 43.21 -20.46 8.65
CA ASP A 216 44.33 -20.85 7.78
C ASP A 216 44.45 -19.87 6.60
N ILE A 217 45.64 -19.82 5.99
CA ILE A 217 45.92 -19.07 4.77
C ILE A 217 46.53 -20.04 3.75
N THR A 218 45.82 -20.29 2.66
CA THR A 218 46.24 -21.24 1.61
C THR A 218 46.38 -20.52 0.28
N GLY A 219 47.61 -20.16 -0.09
CA GLY A 219 47.87 -19.31 -1.25
C GLY A 219 47.28 -17.91 -1.03
N ASP A 220 46.46 -17.46 -1.98
CA ASP A 220 45.76 -16.17 -1.94
C ASP A 220 44.34 -16.28 -1.34
N TRP A 221 44.09 -17.30 -0.53
CA TRP A 221 42.82 -17.52 0.17
C TRP A 221 42.97 -17.42 1.68
N ASN A 222 42.06 -16.68 2.31
CA ASN A 222 41.83 -16.78 3.75
C ASN A 222 40.72 -17.79 4.04
N VAL A 223 40.96 -18.64 5.05
CA VAL A 223 40.01 -19.67 5.47
C VAL A 223 39.35 -19.27 6.79
N TYR A 224 38.02 -19.28 6.80
CA TYR A 224 37.21 -18.94 7.97
C TYR A 224 36.21 -20.04 8.29
N ASN A 225 35.66 -19.99 9.51
CA ASN A 225 34.50 -20.80 9.88
C ASN A 225 33.26 -20.31 9.13
N GLU A 226 32.50 -21.23 8.53
CA GLU A 226 31.25 -20.96 7.80
C GLU A 226 30.31 -20.03 8.58
N ARG A 227 30.15 -20.27 9.88
CA ARG A 227 29.25 -19.48 10.71
C ARG A 227 29.69 -18.02 10.82
N ILE A 228 30.98 -17.76 10.92
CA ILE A 228 31.52 -16.40 10.98
C ILE A 228 31.23 -15.70 9.66
N VAL A 229 31.55 -16.36 8.53
CA VAL A 229 31.30 -15.85 7.19
C VAL A 229 29.84 -15.48 6.98
N ARG A 230 28.92 -16.41 7.27
CA ARG A 230 27.48 -16.16 7.13
C ARG A 230 27.00 -15.01 8.01
N GLN A 231 27.44 -14.94 9.26
CA GLN A 231 27.06 -13.85 10.15
C GLN A 231 27.56 -12.49 9.64
N THR A 232 28.78 -12.42 9.11
CA THR A 232 29.34 -11.19 8.51
C THR A 232 28.58 -10.78 7.26
N ILE A 233 28.28 -11.72 6.34
CA ILE A 233 27.49 -11.43 5.12
C ILE A 233 26.11 -10.89 5.50
N ILE A 234 25.41 -11.56 6.42
CA ILE A 234 24.08 -11.14 6.89
C ILE A 234 24.14 -9.72 7.43
N GLN A 235 25.14 -9.41 8.27
CA GLN A 235 25.26 -8.09 8.89
C GLN A 235 25.51 -6.98 7.86
N LEU A 236 26.45 -7.20 6.94
CA LEU A 236 26.74 -6.25 5.87
C LEU A 236 25.53 -6.03 4.95
N PHE A 237 24.93 -7.12 4.49
CA PHE A 237 23.79 -7.05 3.58
C PHE A 237 22.56 -6.40 4.23
N SER A 238 22.28 -6.72 5.50
CA SER A 238 21.19 -6.08 6.26
C SER A 238 21.40 -4.57 6.39
N SER A 239 22.64 -4.16 6.65
CA SER A 239 23.00 -2.74 6.77
C SER A 239 22.81 -2.02 5.44
N TYR A 240 23.27 -2.64 4.34
CA TYR A 240 23.10 -2.11 2.99
C TYR A 240 21.61 -1.99 2.61
N MET A 241 20.81 -3.03 2.84
CA MET A 241 19.36 -3.00 2.60
C MET A 241 18.65 -1.92 3.42
N TYR A 242 19.02 -1.76 4.70
CA TYR A 242 18.48 -0.72 5.55
C TYR A 242 18.72 0.68 4.95
N GLU A 243 19.94 0.96 4.47
CA GLU A 243 20.26 2.26 3.87
C GLU A 243 19.40 2.57 2.64
N PHE A 244 19.18 1.62 1.73
CA PHE A 244 18.31 1.88 0.58
C PHE A 244 16.85 2.06 0.96
N ILE A 245 16.34 1.25 1.89
CA ILE A 245 14.95 1.37 2.32
C ILE A 245 14.75 2.70 3.06
N TRP A 246 15.72 3.11 3.87
CA TRP A 246 15.73 4.41 4.53
C TRP A 246 15.78 5.56 3.53
N GLU A 247 16.69 5.49 2.54
CA GLU A 247 16.78 6.47 1.46
C GLU A 247 15.45 6.60 0.71
N ALA A 248 14.81 5.47 0.36
CA ALA A 248 13.48 5.47 -0.24
C ALA A 248 12.45 6.12 0.70
N GLY A 249 12.50 5.81 1.99
CA GLY A 249 11.66 6.41 3.01
C GLY A 249 11.78 7.92 3.15
N GLU A 250 12.97 8.49 2.91
CA GLU A 250 13.18 9.94 2.93
C GLU A 250 12.85 10.59 1.59
N LYS A 251 13.37 10.07 0.47
CA LYS A 251 13.19 10.68 -0.85
C LYS A 251 11.77 10.56 -1.38
N CYS A 252 11.06 9.47 -1.09
CA CYS A 252 9.67 9.34 -1.51
C CYS A 252 8.74 10.38 -0.86
N LYS A 253 9.18 11.07 0.21
CA LYS A 253 8.38 12.13 0.85
C LYS A 253 8.06 13.28 -0.08
N SER A 254 8.92 13.55 -1.07
CA SER A 254 8.73 14.60 -2.06
C SER A 254 7.97 14.15 -3.32
N ILE A 255 7.58 12.89 -3.42
CA ILE A 255 6.85 12.37 -4.59
C ILE A 255 5.35 12.62 -4.41
N PRO A 256 4.74 13.51 -5.21
CA PRO A 256 3.33 13.88 -5.02
C PRO A 256 2.35 12.72 -5.20
N ASP A 257 2.70 11.77 -6.06
CA ASP A 257 1.94 10.53 -6.25
C ASP A 257 1.85 9.68 -4.97
N ILE A 258 2.74 9.87 -4.00
CA ILE A 258 2.74 9.10 -2.75
C ILE A 258 2.21 9.96 -1.59
N THR A 259 2.61 11.22 -1.47
CA THR A 259 2.44 12.01 -0.23
C THR A 259 1.57 13.27 -0.36
N SER A 260 0.91 13.49 -1.48
CA SER A 260 0.12 14.71 -1.68
C SER A 260 -1.34 14.41 -1.96
N TYR A 261 -2.23 15.30 -1.51
CA TYR A 261 -3.61 15.33 -1.99
C TYR A 261 -3.65 15.72 -3.46
N ILE A 262 -4.56 15.12 -4.22
CA ILE A 262 -4.86 15.55 -5.58
C ILE A 262 -5.53 16.92 -5.52
N CYS A 263 -5.13 17.82 -6.42
CA CYS A 263 -5.77 19.10 -6.56
C CYS A 263 -7.21 18.91 -6.99
N TYR A 264 -8.10 19.62 -6.31
CA TYR A 264 -9.53 19.47 -6.54
C TYR A 264 -9.96 20.06 -7.89
N TRP A 265 -9.33 21.17 -8.26
CA TRP A 265 -9.59 21.87 -9.51
C TRP A 265 -8.66 21.27 -10.55
N TRP A 266 -9.22 20.56 -11.52
CA TRP A 266 -8.46 20.17 -12.70
C TRP A 266 -9.20 20.65 -13.95
N PRO A 267 -8.55 21.47 -14.80
CA PRO A 267 -7.24 22.08 -14.59
C PRO A 267 -7.25 23.11 -13.45
N CYS A 268 -6.17 23.16 -12.65
CA CYS A 268 -5.97 24.18 -11.63
C CYS A 268 -5.22 25.36 -12.24
N GLU A 269 -5.82 26.55 -12.23
CA GLU A 269 -5.17 27.78 -12.72
C GLU A 269 -4.35 28.51 -11.63
N ASP A 270 -4.51 28.10 -10.36
CA ASP A 270 -3.78 28.69 -9.24
C ASP A 270 -2.32 28.23 -9.22
N ARG A 271 -1.42 29.17 -9.56
CA ARG A 271 0.03 28.97 -9.56
C ARG A 271 0.63 28.79 -8.16
N THR A 272 -0.12 29.10 -7.10
CA THR A 272 0.32 28.94 -5.70
C THR A 272 -0.17 27.64 -5.07
N CYS A 273 -0.94 26.83 -5.80
CA CYS A 273 -1.45 25.57 -5.30
C CYS A 273 -0.32 24.56 -5.02
N GLN A 274 -0.29 24.02 -3.80
CA GLN A 274 0.71 23.03 -3.37
C GLN A 274 0.21 21.58 -3.52
N ARG A 275 -0.98 21.37 -4.07
CA ARG A 275 -1.57 20.04 -4.26
C ARG A 275 -1.06 19.39 -5.55
N HIS A 276 -1.22 18.08 -5.67
CA HIS A 276 -0.79 17.35 -6.85
C HIS A 276 -1.72 17.62 -8.04
N HIS A 277 -1.20 18.26 -9.08
CA HIS A 277 -1.93 18.62 -10.29
C HIS A 277 -1.93 17.44 -11.26
N MET A 278 -2.96 16.61 -11.16
CA MET A 278 -3.14 15.41 -11.98
C MET A 278 -4.61 15.31 -12.39
N GLU A 279 -4.85 14.95 -13.65
CA GLU A 279 -6.18 14.58 -14.11
C GLU A 279 -6.64 13.31 -13.37
N PRO A 280 -7.75 13.35 -12.63
CA PRO A 280 -8.22 12.22 -11.85
C PRO A 280 -8.90 11.18 -12.75
N THR A 281 -8.14 10.48 -13.59
CA THR A 281 -8.66 9.35 -14.38
C THR A 281 -8.40 8.03 -13.66
N ARG A 282 -9.15 6.97 -14.02
CA ARG A 282 -9.03 5.64 -13.39
C ARG A 282 -7.62 5.11 -13.40
N GLU A 283 -6.97 5.29 -14.54
CA GLU A 283 -5.61 4.86 -14.76
C GLU A 283 -4.63 5.63 -13.88
N ASN A 284 -4.77 6.95 -13.79
CA ASN A 284 -3.91 7.81 -12.98
C ASN A 284 -4.02 7.49 -11.49
N LEU A 285 -5.24 7.36 -10.96
CA LEU A 285 -5.46 6.95 -9.57
C LEU A 285 -4.92 5.55 -9.29
N HIS A 286 -5.11 4.59 -10.20
CA HIS A 286 -4.56 3.24 -10.06
C HIS A 286 -3.03 3.26 -10.04
N ARG A 287 -2.38 3.98 -10.96
CA ARG A 287 -0.91 4.10 -11.02
C ARG A 287 -0.36 4.71 -9.73
N ARG A 288 -1.04 5.72 -9.20
CA ARG A 288 -0.72 6.41 -7.95
C ARG A 288 -0.81 5.48 -6.74
N LEU A 289 -1.95 4.81 -6.55
CA LEU A 289 -2.14 3.82 -5.47
C LEU A 289 -1.13 2.67 -5.57
N SER A 290 -0.87 2.16 -6.77
CA SER A 290 0.12 1.09 -7.00
C SER A 290 1.50 1.48 -6.52
N LEU A 291 1.92 2.72 -6.79
CA LEU A 291 3.22 3.21 -6.36
C LEU A 291 3.25 3.37 -4.84
N ALA A 292 2.20 3.91 -4.24
CA ALA A 292 2.10 4.07 -2.79
C ALA A 292 2.11 2.72 -2.04
N CYS A 293 1.36 1.72 -2.52
CA CYS A 293 1.36 0.36 -1.97
C CYS A 293 2.72 -0.34 -2.14
N LEU A 294 3.36 -0.18 -3.30
CA LEU A 294 4.70 -0.71 -3.56
C LEU A 294 5.73 -0.10 -2.59
N HIS A 295 5.72 1.22 -2.47
CA HIS A 295 6.58 1.95 -1.53
C HIS A 295 6.37 1.49 -0.10
N TYR A 296 5.11 1.43 0.34
CA TYR A 296 4.78 0.93 1.66
C TYR A 296 5.31 -0.50 1.89
N THR A 297 5.10 -1.41 0.94
CA THR A 297 5.65 -2.78 1.01
C THR A 297 7.17 -2.82 1.19
N VAL A 298 7.91 -1.89 0.58
CA VAL A 298 9.37 -1.76 0.74
C VAL A 298 9.74 -1.29 2.14
N ILE A 299 9.10 -0.24 2.65
CA ILE A 299 9.33 0.27 4.03
C ILE A 299 9.08 -0.83 5.08
N GLN A 300 8.09 -1.64 4.80
CA GLN A 300 7.68 -2.77 5.62
C GLN A 300 8.71 -3.93 5.62
N GLN A 301 9.66 -3.97 4.68
CA GLN A 301 10.79 -4.92 4.76
C GLN A 301 11.74 -4.62 5.93
N LEU A 302 11.68 -3.43 6.54
CA LEU A 302 12.46 -3.12 7.74
C LEU A 302 12.12 -4.08 8.90
N ASP A 303 10.86 -4.53 9.01
CA ASP A 303 10.48 -5.53 10.02
C ASP A 303 11.17 -6.85 9.79
N VAL A 304 11.35 -7.27 8.54
CA VAL A 304 12.06 -8.51 8.22
C VAL A 304 13.52 -8.36 8.66
N LEU A 305 14.15 -7.21 8.38
CA LEU A 305 15.51 -6.93 8.83
C LEU A 305 15.62 -6.88 10.37
N GLU A 306 14.60 -6.40 11.06
CA GLU A 306 14.54 -6.33 12.53
C GLU A 306 14.28 -7.70 13.19
N LEU A 307 13.29 -8.45 12.70
CA LEU A 307 12.80 -9.71 13.26
C LEU A 307 13.73 -10.89 13.02
N THR A 308 14.60 -10.81 12.01
CA THR A 308 15.54 -11.89 11.77
C THR A 308 16.57 -11.94 12.91
N ARG A 309 16.33 -12.88 13.84
CA ARG A 309 17.01 -13.09 15.13
C ARG A 309 18.45 -12.55 15.22
N LYS A 310 18.66 -11.70 16.25
CA LYS A 310 19.91 -11.13 16.81
C LYS A 310 20.19 -9.66 16.46
N ARG A 311 19.42 -8.71 17.01
CA ARG A 311 19.83 -7.29 17.18
C ARG A 311 20.58 -6.73 15.94
N ARG A 312 20.05 -6.96 14.74
CA ARG A 312 20.75 -6.67 13.47
C ARG A 312 20.80 -5.18 13.17
N LEU A 313 19.80 -4.45 13.66
CA LEU A 313 19.77 -3.00 13.74
C LEU A 313 20.13 -2.54 15.15
N LYS A 314 20.86 -1.43 15.25
CA LYS A 314 21.08 -0.70 16.51
C LYS A 314 19.72 -0.26 17.08
N GLU A 315 19.63 -0.06 18.39
CA GLU A 315 18.34 0.32 19.01
C GLU A 315 17.77 1.62 18.43
N GLU A 316 18.65 2.60 18.14
CA GLU A 316 18.31 3.84 17.43
C GLU A 316 17.67 3.56 16.06
N GLN A 317 18.27 2.67 15.26
CA GLN A 317 17.76 2.31 13.94
C GLN A 317 16.40 1.60 13.99
N LYS A 318 16.11 0.85 15.06
CA LYS A 318 14.79 0.23 15.25
C LYS A 318 13.74 1.28 15.54
N GLN A 319 14.07 2.23 16.41
CA GLN A 319 13.17 3.33 16.72
C GLN A 319 12.88 4.18 15.48
N ASP A 320 13.91 4.47 14.70
CA ASP A 320 13.81 5.16 13.41
C ASP A 320 12.94 4.38 12.41
N ALA A 321 13.16 3.07 12.26
CA ALA A 321 12.36 2.21 11.39
C ALA A 321 10.88 2.21 11.78
N TYR A 322 10.59 2.08 13.07
CA TYR A 322 9.23 2.14 13.60
C TYR A 322 8.55 3.49 13.31
N HIS A 323 9.25 4.62 13.53
CA HIS A 323 8.74 5.94 13.22
C HIS A 323 8.46 6.12 11.72
N LEU A 324 9.36 5.61 10.87
CA LEU A 324 9.22 5.67 9.42
C LEU A 324 8.02 4.83 8.94
N GLN A 325 7.87 3.62 9.44
CA GLN A 325 6.72 2.76 9.13
C GLN A 325 5.39 3.38 9.59
N LYS A 326 5.37 3.99 10.78
CA LYS A 326 4.20 4.71 11.28
C LYS A 326 3.84 5.88 10.38
N PHE A 327 4.81 6.72 10.04
CA PHE A 327 4.63 7.85 9.13
C PHE A 327 4.05 7.40 7.78
N TRP A 328 4.62 6.35 7.19
CA TRP A 328 4.15 5.84 5.89
C TRP A 328 2.80 5.13 5.95
N THR A 329 2.47 4.47 7.06
CA THR A 329 1.13 3.90 7.25
C THR A 329 0.07 5.01 7.33
N GLU A 330 0.32 6.04 8.15
CA GLU A 330 -0.60 7.18 8.27
C GLU A 330 -0.79 7.92 6.95
N ASN A 331 0.29 8.12 6.17
CA ASN A 331 0.21 8.78 4.87
C ASN A 331 -0.49 7.93 3.80
N LEU A 332 -0.22 6.61 3.77
CA LEU A 332 -0.93 5.71 2.86
C LEU A 332 -2.44 5.80 3.12
N VAL A 333 -2.84 5.77 4.39
CA VAL A 333 -4.24 5.88 4.78
C VAL A 333 -4.83 7.24 4.47
N LYS A 334 -4.10 8.31 4.79
CA LYS A 334 -4.52 9.69 4.59
C LYS A 334 -4.78 10.05 3.13
N TYR A 335 -3.86 9.68 2.23
CA TYR A 335 -3.84 10.17 0.85
C TYR A 335 -4.42 9.20 -0.17
N HIS A 336 -4.49 7.92 0.19
CA HIS A 336 -4.94 6.86 -0.70
C HIS A 336 -6.15 6.16 -0.11
N VAL A 337 -6.08 5.60 1.11
CA VAL A 337 -7.14 4.70 1.64
C VAL A 337 -8.45 5.42 2.04
N ARG A 338 -8.37 6.59 2.70
CA ARG A 338 -9.58 7.27 3.17
C ARG A 338 -10.37 7.85 2.00
N TYR A 339 -11.68 7.54 1.98
CA TYR A 339 -12.60 8.15 1.03
C TYR A 339 -12.86 9.61 1.41
N GLN A 340 -12.24 10.53 0.69
CA GLN A 340 -12.44 11.97 0.91
C GLN A 340 -13.30 12.60 -0.19
N LEU A 341 -13.21 12.07 -1.41
CA LEU A 341 -13.79 12.68 -2.61
C LEU A 341 -14.06 11.66 -3.72
N PRO A 342 -15.18 11.78 -4.45
CA PRO A 342 -15.39 11.00 -5.69
C PRO A 342 -14.25 11.17 -6.71
N LYS A 343 -13.70 12.39 -6.82
CA LYS A 343 -12.61 12.71 -7.77
C LYS A 343 -11.22 12.25 -7.35
N ALA A 344 -10.98 11.96 -6.06
CA ALA A 344 -9.62 11.68 -5.57
C ALA A 344 -9.47 10.28 -4.94
N SER A 345 -10.58 9.56 -4.78
CA SER A 345 -10.60 8.24 -4.16
C SER A 345 -11.68 7.39 -4.82
N PHE A 346 -11.31 6.15 -5.16
CA PHE A 346 -12.22 5.16 -5.72
C PHE A 346 -12.17 3.89 -4.86
N PRO A 347 -13.10 3.75 -3.89
CA PRO A 347 -13.09 2.64 -2.92
C PRO A 347 -13.00 1.26 -3.58
N GLU A 348 -13.63 1.08 -4.74
CA GLU A 348 -13.65 -0.19 -5.48
C GLU A 348 -12.24 -0.63 -5.92
N LEU A 349 -11.50 0.27 -6.61
CA LEU A 349 -10.11 -0.01 -7.00
C LEU A 349 -9.24 -0.19 -5.78
N MET A 350 -9.53 0.52 -4.69
CA MET A 350 -8.72 0.47 -3.50
C MET A 350 -8.80 -0.87 -2.79
N TYR A 351 -10.00 -1.39 -2.59
CA TYR A 351 -10.18 -2.72 -2.04
C TYR A 351 -9.50 -3.76 -2.94
N ASP A 352 -9.84 -3.79 -4.24
CA ASP A 352 -9.28 -4.76 -5.17
C ASP A 352 -7.76 -4.72 -5.22
N HIS A 353 -7.21 -3.52 -5.23
CA HIS A 353 -5.79 -3.31 -5.33
C HIS A 353 -5.08 -3.66 -4.03
N ILE A 354 -5.53 -3.14 -2.87
CA ILE A 354 -4.94 -3.48 -1.56
C ILE A 354 -5.09 -4.97 -1.25
N ASN A 355 -6.19 -5.60 -1.65
CA ASN A 355 -6.39 -7.04 -1.46
C ASN A 355 -5.39 -7.88 -2.28
N ARG A 356 -4.99 -7.42 -3.48
CA ARG A 356 -3.88 -8.04 -4.24
C ARG A 356 -2.52 -7.87 -3.55
N PHE A 357 -2.37 -6.85 -2.71
CA PHE A 357 -1.22 -6.66 -1.82
C PHE A 357 -1.55 -7.15 -0.41
N SER A 358 -1.82 -8.45 -0.25
CA SER A 358 -2.22 -9.07 1.04
C SER A 358 -1.31 -8.67 2.21
N ASP A 359 -0.02 -8.52 1.97
CA ASP A 359 0.97 -8.08 2.97
C ASP A 359 0.72 -6.64 3.44
N VAL A 360 0.36 -5.74 2.52
CA VAL A 360 0.00 -4.34 2.84
C VAL A 360 -1.24 -4.31 3.71
N ARG A 361 -2.29 -5.04 3.33
CA ARG A 361 -3.51 -5.17 4.12
C ARG A 361 -3.20 -5.61 5.54
N GLY A 362 -2.50 -6.74 5.71
CA GLY A 362 -2.17 -7.28 7.03
C GLY A 362 -1.35 -6.33 7.92
N ARG A 363 -0.43 -5.55 7.32
CA ARG A 363 0.41 -4.59 8.04
C ARG A 363 -0.35 -3.33 8.45
N ILE A 364 -1.23 -2.81 7.58
CA ILE A 364 -2.16 -1.74 7.97
C ILE A 364 -3.05 -2.23 9.12
N SER A 365 -3.55 -3.48 9.06
CA SER A 365 -4.36 -4.07 10.10
C SER A 365 -3.64 -4.18 11.44
N GLU A 366 -2.39 -4.62 11.42
CA GLU A 366 -1.57 -4.67 12.62
C GLU A 366 -1.30 -3.28 13.19
N HIS A 367 -1.04 -2.30 12.32
CA HIS A 367 -0.84 -0.92 12.72
C HIS A 367 -2.09 -0.32 13.37
N ALA A 368 -3.26 -0.51 12.74
CA ALA A 368 -4.56 -0.11 13.28
C ALA A 368 -4.77 -0.68 14.68
N ARG A 369 -4.47 -1.98 14.86
CA ARG A 369 -4.59 -2.67 16.14
C ARG A 369 -3.65 -2.12 17.22
N LYS A 370 -2.39 -1.82 16.88
CA LYS A 370 -1.37 -1.40 17.86
C LYS A 370 -1.41 0.08 18.16
N GLN A 371 -1.75 0.92 17.18
CA GLN A 371 -1.60 2.37 17.27
C GLN A 371 -2.92 3.12 17.37
N TRP A 372 -3.90 2.81 16.52
CA TRP A 372 -5.18 3.53 16.52
C TRP A 372 -6.10 3.01 17.61
N LEU A 373 -6.11 1.69 17.80
CA LEU A 373 -6.88 1.03 18.85
C LEU A 373 -6.13 1.03 20.19
N GLY A 374 -4.84 0.67 20.19
CA GLY A 374 -3.98 0.73 21.39
C GLY A 374 -4.52 -0.03 22.61
N ASP A 375 -3.80 0.04 23.73
CA ASP A 375 -4.27 -0.53 25.02
C ASP A 375 -5.16 0.47 25.80
N ASP A 376 -5.11 1.77 25.46
CA ASP A 376 -5.85 2.87 26.11
C ASP A 376 -6.76 3.62 25.12
N LEU A 377 -7.62 2.93 24.38
CA LEU A 377 -8.60 3.58 23.49
C LEU A 377 -9.48 4.55 24.29
N GLN A 378 -9.23 5.86 24.22
CA GLN A 378 -10.10 6.84 24.86
C GLN A 378 -11.33 7.08 23.98
N ALA A 379 -12.51 6.82 24.55
CA ALA A 379 -13.82 6.98 23.90
C ALA A 379 -14.09 8.38 23.31
N GLN A 380 -13.32 9.38 23.74
CA GLN A 380 -13.39 10.76 23.30
C GLN A 380 -12.66 11.05 21.97
N TYR A 381 -11.78 10.16 21.49
CA TYR A 381 -11.06 10.36 20.21
C TYR A 381 -11.87 9.87 19.00
N PHE A 382 -12.92 10.62 18.66
CA PHE A 382 -13.82 10.31 17.55
C PHE A 382 -13.08 10.14 16.21
N ALA A 383 -12.04 10.92 15.98
CA ALA A 383 -11.22 10.82 14.78
C ALA A 383 -10.58 9.44 14.60
N ASN A 384 -9.97 8.88 15.65
CA ASN A 384 -9.34 7.56 15.59
C ASN A 384 -10.38 6.44 15.47
N LEU A 385 -11.53 6.59 16.11
CA LEU A 385 -12.64 5.64 16.02
C LEU A 385 -13.20 5.57 14.59
N LEU A 386 -13.49 6.72 14.00
CA LEU A 386 -13.97 6.84 12.62
C LEU A 386 -12.90 6.33 11.64
N LYS A 387 -11.63 6.74 11.80
CA LYS A 387 -10.50 6.24 11.01
C LYS A 387 -10.46 4.72 11.02
N CYS A 388 -10.43 4.14 12.22
CA CYS A 388 -10.28 2.71 12.40
C CYS A 388 -11.47 1.97 11.80
N MET A 389 -12.69 2.44 12.04
CA MET A 389 -13.90 1.85 11.45
C MET A 389 -13.85 1.88 9.92
N PHE A 390 -13.63 3.04 9.30
CA PHE A 390 -13.66 3.16 7.84
C PHE A 390 -12.56 2.38 7.16
N VAL A 391 -11.32 2.49 7.66
CA VAL A 391 -10.21 1.70 7.11
C VAL A 391 -10.51 0.21 7.27
N SER A 392 -11.09 -0.24 8.40
CA SER A 392 -11.39 -1.66 8.59
C SER A 392 -12.50 -2.17 7.67
N LEU A 393 -13.55 -1.37 7.45
CA LEU A 393 -14.64 -1.69 6.51
C LEU A 393 -14.12 -1.71 5.07
N GLN A 394 -13.35 -0.69 4.66
CA GLN A 394 -12.74 -0.63 3.32
C GLN A 394 -11.74 -1.77 3.07
N LEU A 395 -11.04 -2.25 4.11
CA LEU A 395 -10.16 -3.41 4.01
C LEU A 395 -10.90 -4.75 4.22
N GLN A 396 -12.19 -4.74 4.57
CA GLN A 396 -12.98 -5.91 4.97
C GLN A 396 -12.26 -6.79 6.02
N ASP A 397 -11.53 -6.19 6.96
CA ASP A 397 -10.75 -6.94 7.96
C ASP A 397 -11.59 -7.24 9.21
N GLU A 398 -12.19 -8.43 9.23
CA GLU A 398 -13.00 -8.88 10.35
C GLU A 398 -12.26 -8.93 11.68
N LYS A 399 -10.95 -9.19 11.68
CA LYS A 399 -10.18 -9.29 12.93
C LYS A 399 -10.04 -7.93 13.58
N ILE A 400 -9.77 -6.87 12.79
CA ILE A 400 -9.75 -5.51 13.33
C ILE A 400 -11.15 -5.11 13.79
N ILE A 401 -12.18 -5.38 12.99
CA ILE A 401 -13.56 -5.03 13.32
C ILE A 401 -13.96 -5.67 14.65
N ASN A 402 -13.74 -6.98 14.81
CA ASN A 402 -14.11 -7.70 16.03
C ASN A 402 -13.32 -7.16 17.22
N LYS A 403 -12.02 -6.90 17.06
CA LYS A 403 -11.21 -6.29 18.12
C LYS A 403 -11.67 -4.87 18.48
N PHE A 404 -11.99 -4.04 17.49
CA PHE A 404 -12.59 -2.72 17.69
C PHE A 404 -13.87 -2.82 18.52
N CYS A 405 -14.75 -3.76 18.15
CA CYS A 405 -15.98 -4.04 18.88
C CYS A 405 -15.71 -4.51 20.33
N ASP A 406 -14.73 -5.39 20.53
CA ASP A 406 -14.35 -5.94 21.82
C ASP A 406 -13.77 -4.88 22.75
N GLU A 407 -12.80 -4.09 22.28
CA GLU A 407 -12.15 -3.06 23.12
C GLU A 407 -13.15 -2.00 23.56
N ILE A 408 -14.01 -1.53 22.65
CA ILE A 408 -15.05 -0.53 22.96
C ILE A 408 -16.08 -1.08 23.95
N SER A 409 -16.36 -2.40 23.90
CA SER A 409 -17.32 -3.04 24.78
C SER A 409 -16.81 -3.23 26.22
N LYS A 410 -15.48 -3.23 26.44
CA LYS A 410 -14.86 -3.36 27.77
C LYS A 410 -14.90 -2.05 28.59
N SER A 411 -14.96 -0.89 27.94
CA SER A 411 -14.79 0.44 28.53
C SER A 411 -16.02 1.02 29.27
N TRP A 412 -16.66 0.28 30.18
CA TRP A 412 -17.80 0.77 30.98
C TRP A 412 -17.42 1.14 32.41
N TYR A 413 -18.03 2.21 32.95
CA TYR A 413 -17.86 2.63 34.35
C TYR A 413 -19.19 2.49 35.11
N PRO A 414 -19.22 1.83 36.28
CA PRO A 414 -20.40 1.82 37.13
C PRO A 414 -20.65 3.21 37.72
N VAL A 415 -21.90 3.68 37.67
CA VAL A 415 -22.30 4.91 38.37
C VAL A 415 -22.26 4.60 39.86
N LYS A 416 -21.40 5.28 40.64
CA LYS A 416 -21.44 5.17 42.10
C LYS A 416 -22.78 5.78 42.57
N ASN A 417 -23.64 4.92 43.12
CA ASN A 417 -24.93 5.29 43.69
C ASN A 417 -24.81 6.50 44.61
N GLY A 418 -25.55 7.56 44.31
CA GLY A 418 -25.57 8.77 45.14
C GLY A 418 -26.21 9.97 44.50
N SER A 419 -27.31 9.83 43.76
CA SER A 419 -28.31 10.90 43.60
C SER A 419 -29.56 10.30 42.96
N THR A 420 -30.62 10.28 43.75
CA THR A 420 -31.99 9.99 43.37
C THR A 420 -32.44 10.89 42.21
N GLU A 421 -33.16 10.26 41.29
CA GLU A 421 -34.28 10.77 40.50
C GLU A 421 -34.55 12.28 40.65
N GLU A 422 -34.17 13.05 39.62
CA GLU A 422 -34.84 14.27 39.10
C GLU A 422 -33.83 15.21 38.41
N SER A 423 -33.39 14.80 37.22
CA SER A 423 -33.21 15.65 36.03
C SER A 423 -32.31 14.91 35.05
N ALA A 424 -32.90 14.40 33.97
CA ALA A 424 -32.20 13.84 32.83
C ALA A 424 -31.49 14.95 32.02
N ASN A 425 -30.57 15.68 32.67
CA ASN A 425 -29.66 16.56 32.00
C ASN A 425 -28.34 15.80 31.78
N THR A 426 -27.90 15.70 30.54
CA THR A 426 -26.55 15.29 30.12
C THR A 426 -25.42 16.16 30.70
N LYS A 427 -25.73 17.05 31.66
CA LYS A 427 -24.82 18.03 32.27
C LYS A 427 -23.98 17.35 33.36
N GLY A 428 -22.96 16.60 32.97
CA GLY A 428 -21.98 16.07 33.93
C GLY A 428 -21.16 14.87 33.48
N LEU A 429 -21.55 14.20 32.39
CA LEU A 429 -20.70 13.15 31.80
C LEU A 429 -19.56 13.77 30.99
N PRO A 430 -18.35 13.17 31.01
CA PRO A 430 -17.31 13.52 30.05
C PRO A 430 -17.82 13.33 28.62
N ILE A 431 -17.38 14.19 27.71
CA ILE A 431 -17.65 14.06 26.27
C ILE A 431 -17.15 12.70 25.78
N GLY A 432 -17.96 12.04 24.94
CA GLY A 432 -17.70 10.68 24.48
C GLY A 432 -18.43 9.59 25.27
N PHE A 433 -19.22 9.95 26.29
CA PHE A 433 -19.97 9.02 27.12
C PHE A 433 -21.47 9.35 27.18
N GLU A 434 -22.26 8.31 27.46
CA GLU A 434 -23.69 8.40 27.71
C GLU A 434 -24.15 7.41 28.77
N TYR A 435 -25.30 7.68 29.38
CA TYR A 435 -25.98 6.66 30.18
C TYR A 435 -26.58 5.59 29.27
N ASN A 436 -26.52 4.34 29.71
CA ASN A 436 -27.25 3.27 29.04
C ASN A 436 -28.78 3.48 29.18
N LYS A 437 -29.58 2.67 28.48
CA LYS A 437 -31.06 2.81 28.49
C LYS A 437 -31.71 2.74 29.88
N LYS A 438 -31.04 2.12 30.86
CA LYS A 438 -31.55 1.97 32.23
C LYS A 438 -31.05 3.08 33.18
N GLY A 439 -30.14 3.94 32.74
CA GLY A 439 -29.54 4.99 33.56
C GLY A 439 -28.51 4.48 34.57
N ASP A 440 -28.26 3.18 34.66
CA ASP A 440 -27.45 2.55 35.73
C ASP A 440 -25.97 2.42 35.38
N LYS A 441 -25.58 2.63 34.12
CA LYS A 441 -24.19 2.55 33.64
C LYS A 441 -23.83 3.68 32.71
N VAL A 442 -22.58 4.13 32.79
CA VAL A 442 -21.96 5.01 31.80
C VAL A 442 -21.28 4.15 30.74
N VAL A 443 -21.61 4.39 29.47
CA VAL A 443 -21.06 3.67 28.32
C VAL A 443 -20.43 4.64 27.32
N PRO A 444 -19.35 4.23 26.63
CA PRO A 444 -18.78 4.97 25.51
C PRO A 444 -19.79 5.11 24.38
N ILE A 445 -19.88 6.29 23.79
CA ILE A 445 -20.68 6.52 22.58
C ILE A 445 -20.19 5.67 21.40
N ALA A 446 -18.89 5.34 21.39
CA ALA A 446 -18.24 4.44 20.44
C ALA A 446 -18.93 3.05 20.36
N VAL A 447 -19.60 2.61 21.43
CA VAL A 447 -20.40 1.37 21.44
C VAL A 447 -21.47 1.39 20.35
N ARG A 448 -21.97 2.56 19.96
CA ARG A 448 -22.92 2.70 18.85
C ARG A 448 -22.29 2.30 17.51
N LEU A 449 -21.03 2.63 17.25
CA LEU A 449 -20.31 2.19 16.03
C LEU A 449 -20.09 0.68 16.05
N SER A 450 -19.68 0.12 17.18
CA SER A 450 -19.56 -1.35 17.34
C SER A 450 -20.88 -2.06 17.07
N LYS A 451 -21.99 -1.53 17.61
CA LYS A 451 -23.34 -2.08 17.37
C LYS A 451 -23.79 -1.91 15.93
N PHE A 452 -23.48 -0.77 15.30
CA PHE A 452 -23.73 -0.54 13.88
C PHE A 452 -23.10 -1.65 13.05
N ILE A 453 -21.81 -1.91 13.20
CA ILE A 453 -21.08 -2.93 12.43
C ILE A 453 -21.62 -4.35 12.73
N ASN A 454 -21.85 -4.69 14.00
CA ASN A 454 -22.37 -6.01 14.38
C ASN A 454 -23.79 -6.25 13.81
N HIS A 455 -24.63 -5.22 13.79
CA HIS A 455 -25.97 -5.32 13.20
C HIS A 455 -25.93 -5.38 11.68
N LEU A 456 -24.98 -4.66 11.05
CA LEU A 456 -24.72 -4.77 9.61
C LEU A 456 -24.35 -6.22 9.25
N LYS A 457 -23.36 -6.80 9.94
CA LYS A 457 -22.91 -8.20 9.74
C LYS A 457 -24.01 -9.25 9.97
N SER A 458 -24.89 -9.00 10.93
CA SER A 458 -26.00 -9.93 11.25
C SER A 458 -27.26 -9.70 10.41
N GLY A 459 -27.19 -8.87 9.36
CA GLY A 459 -28.32 -8.58 8.47
C GLY A 459 -29.43 -7.74 9.10
N LYS A 460 -29.22 -7.16 10.29
CA LYS A 460 -30.19 -6.34 11.02
C LYS A 460 -30.08 -4.87 10.61
N MET A 461 -30.30 -4.59 9.31
CA MET A 461 -30.00 -3.29 8.70
C MET A 461 -30.68 -2.10 9.38
N ILE A 462 -31.99 -2.16 9.65
CA ILE A 462 -32.71 -1.07 10.34
C ILE A 462 -32.09 -0.76 11.70
N THR A 463 -31.69 -1.81 12.44
CA THR A 463 -31.07 -1.63 13.75
C THR A 463 -29.68 -1.01 13.62
N ALA A 464 -28.91 -1.42 12.62
CA ALA A 464 -27.61 -0.82 12.29
C ALA A 464 -27.78 0.70 12.01
N ILE A 465 -28.70 1.04 11.10
CA ILE A 465 -28.98 2.42 10.69
C ILE A 465 -29.34 3.31 11.90
N ILE A 466 -30.17 2.81 12.82
CA ILE A 466 -30.53 3.53 14.06
C ILE A 466 -29.30 3.82 14.92
N TYR A 467 -28.35 2.89 15.04
CA TYR A 467 -27.13 3.10 15.83
C TYR A 467 -26.19 4.12 15.19
N ALA A 468 -26.00 4.06 13.86
CA ALA A 468 -25.21 5.04 13.13
C ALA A 468 -25.82 6.44 13.23
N LYS A 469 -27.13 6.59 12.97
CA LYS A 469 -27.89 7.84 13.14
C LYS A 469 -27.65 8.47 14.51
N ARG A 470 -27.74 7.66 15.56
CA ARG A 470 -27.56 8.09 16.94
C ARG A 470 -26.13 8.52 17.22
N PHE A 471 -25.14 7.86 16.64
CA PHE A 471 -23.75 8.29 16.73
C PHE A 471 -23.53 9.64 16.04
N ILE A 472 -24.03 9.79 14.80
CA ILE A 472 -23.95 11.04 14.03
C ILE A 472 -24.59 12.20 14.79
N ALA A 473 -25.81 12.01 15.33
CA ALA A 473 -26.49 13.03 16.12
C ALA A 473 -25.66 13.49 17.34
N TYR A 474 -24.96 12.56 18.00
CA TYR A 474 -24.09 12.89 19.12
C TYR A 474 -22.85 13.67 18.64
N ALA A 475 -22.21 13.20 17.57
CA ALA A 475 -21.05 13.86 16.96
C ALA A 475 -21.36 15.33 16.60
N LEU A 476 -22.51 15.58 15.96
CA LEU A 476 -22.94 16.92 15.58
C LEU A 476 -23.26 17.83 16.78
N ARG A 477 -23.77 17.25 17.86
CA ARG A 477 -24.11 18.01 19.08
C ARG A 477 -22.88 18.53 19.82
N PHE A 478 -21.77 17.81 19.76
CA PHE A 478 -20.53 18.11 20.48
C PHE A 478 -19.36 18.39 19.53
N THR A 479 -19.67 18.97 18.35
CA THR A 479 -18.75 19.06 17.21
C THR A 479 -17.41 19.70 17.58
N ASP A 480 -17.44 20.77 18.37
CA ASP A 480 -16.24 21.51 18.81
C ASP A 480 -15.45 20.70 19.85
N GLU A 481 -16.14 20.06 20.80
CA GLU A 481 -15.49 19.38 21.90
C GLU A 481 -14.92 18.00 21.55
N VAL A 482 -15.43 17.36 20.49
CA VAL A 482 -14.84 16.14 19.92
C VAL A 482 -13.81 16.43 18.81
N ASN A 483 -13.49 17.71 18.59
CA ASN A 483 -12.49 18.19 17.63
C ASN A 483 -12.66 17.62 16.21
N LEU A 484 -13.92 17.47 15.77
CA LEU A 484 -14.22 16.88 14.45
C LEU A 484 -13.79 17.80 13.30
N LEU A 485 -13.78 19.11 13.51
CA LEU A 485 -13.54 20.13 12.48
C LEU A 485 -12.06 20.43 12.22
N ALA A 486 -11.14 20.00 13.08
CA ALA A 486 -9.69 20.19 12.91
C ALA A 486 -8.96 18.96 12.33
N ASP A 487 -9.70 17.90 11.99
CA ASP A 487 -9.19 16.59 11.60
C ASP A 487 -9.85 16.12 10.28
N GLN A 488 -9.24 15.14 9.60
CA GLN A 488 -9.87 14.31 8.56
C GLN A 488 -11.15 13.58 9.01
N ALA A 489 -11.44 13.54 10.31
CA ALA A 489 -12.60 12.94 10.94
C ALA A 489 -13.93 13.50 10.42
N LEU A 490 -13.97 14.76 10.01
CA LEU A 490 -15.13 15.35 9.35
C LEU A 490 -15.47 14.63 8.04
N GLY A 491 -14.45 14.31 7.23
CA GLY A 491 -14.62 13.55 5.98
C GLY A 491 -15.16 12.15 6.24
N ASP A 492 -14.63 11.47 7.26
CA ASP A 492 -15.13 10.15 7.67
C ASP A 492 -16.57 10.21 8.22
N LEU A 493 -16.92 11.24 9.01
CA LEU A 493 -18.29 11.42 9.49
C LEU A 493 -19.27 11.59 8.32
N VAL A 494 -18.90 12.38 7.31
CA VAL A 494 -19.72 12.59 6.11
C VAL A 494 -19.83 11.30 5.31
N SER A 495 -18.74 10.51 5.21
CA SER A 495 -18.79 9.15 4.63
C SER A 495 -19.76 8.25 5.39
N LEU A 496 -19.84 8.35 6.72
CA LEU A 496 -20.80 7.59 7.54
C LEU A 496 -22.24 8.02 7.27
N MET A 497 -22.46 9.33 7.12
CA MET A 497 -23.77 9.88 6.77
C MET A 497 -24.21 9.41 5.39
N GLU A 498 -23.36 9.51 4.37
CA GLU A 498 -23.65 9.03 3.01
C GLU A 498 -23.95 7.53 2.99
N PHE A 499 -23.10 6.73 3.65
CA PHE A 499 -23.25 5.28 3.72
C PHE A 499 -24.54 4.88 4.43
N THR A 500 -24.83 5.50 5.58
CA THR A 500 -26.02 5.19 6.39
C THR A 500 -27.31 5.64 5.69
N THR A 501 -27.29 6.79 5.02
CA THR A 501 -28.45 7.29 4.26
C THR A 501 -28.75 6.36 3.08
N SER A 502 -27.72 5.93 2.37
CA SER A 502 -27.85 5.00 1.25
C SER A 502 -28.38 3.63 1.71
N LEU A 503 -27.93 3.13 2.87
CA LEU A 503 -28.53 1.94 3.52
C LEU A 503 -30.01 2.17 3.86
N ALA A 504 -30.39 3.38 4.28
CA ALA A 504 -31.79 3.69 4.56
C ALA A 504 -32.64 3.57 3.29
N PHE A 505 -32.25 4.20 2.18
CA PHE A 505 -32.96 4.06 0.90
C PHE A 505 -33.13 2.59 0.49
N PHE A 506 -32.07 1.78 0.64
CA PHE A 506 -32.12 0.36 0.33
C PHE A 506 -33.14 -0.41 1.21
N THR A 507 -33.27 -0.04 2.49
CA THR A 507 -34.15 -0.73 3.45
C THR A 507 -35.59 -0.22 3.48
N HIS A 508 -36.00 0.57 2.49
CA HIS A 508 -37.33 1.15 2.45
C HIS A 508 -38.43 0.07 2.52
N PRO A 509 -39.43 0.20 3.43
CA PRO A 509 -40.45 -0.83 3.65
C PRO A 509 -41.27 -1.18 2.42
N GLU A 510 -41.56 -0.19 1.58
CA GLU A 510 -42.41 -0.35 0.39
C GLU A 510 -41.65 -0.75 -0.89
N ARG A 511 -40.33 -1.00 -0.82
CA ARG A 511 -39.51 -1.51 -1.94
C ARG A 511 -39.86 -0.86 -3.30
N TYR A 512 -39.64 0.45 -3.42
CA TYR A 512 -39.74 1.21 -4.68
C TYR A 512 -38.40 1.28 -5.42
N ASP A 513 -38.45 1.79 -6.65
CA ASP A 513 -37.24 2.25 -7.33
C ASP A 513 -36.63 3.42 -6.57
N PHE A 514 -35.30 3.43 -6.44
CA PHE A 514 -34.58 4.45 -5.67
C PHE A 514 -33.30 4.87 -6.38
N TYR A 515 -32.83 6.08 -6.08
CA TYR A 515 -31.63 6.68 -6.65
C TYR A 515 -30.44 6.56 -5.71
N LEU A 516 -29.29 6.13 -6.24
CA LEU A 516 -28.00 6.12 -5.54
C LEU A 516 -26.86 6.48 -6.49
N PRO A 517 -25.75 7.02 -5.97
CA PRO A 517 -24.48 7.02 -6.70
C PRO A 517 -24.00 5.59 -6.92
N ARG A 518 -23.56 5.28 -8.13
CA ARG A 518 -23.09 3.96 -8.53
C ARG A 518 -21.95 3.44 -7.64
N SER A 519 -21.04 4.30 -7.18
CA SER A 519 -19.91 3.91 -6.32
C SER A 519 -20.35 3.18 -5.04
N TYR A 520 -21.51 3.55 -4.51
CA TYR A 520 -22.02 2.90 -3.30
C TYR A 520 -22.54 1.49 -3.58
N LEU A 521 -23.03 1.20 -4.79
CA LEU A 521 -23.49 -0.14 -5.14
C LEU A 521 -22.38 -1.20 -5.01
N TYR A 522 -21.15 -0.85 -5.39
CA TYR A 522 -20.01 -1.75 -5.26
C TYR A 522 -19.64 -2.02 -3.79
N ASP A 523 -19.58 -0.96 -2.98
CA ASP A 523 -19.33 -1.06 -1.54
C ASP A 523 -20.41 -1.92 -0.83
N TYR A 524 -21.63 -1.98 -1.37
CA TYR A 524 -22.72 -2.83 -0.86
C TYR A 524 -22.67 -4.28 -1.37
N TYR A 525 -21.99 -4.56 -2.48
CA TYR A 525 -22.09 -5.83 -3.20
C TYR A 525 -21.23 -6.95 -2.60
N THR A 526 -19.95 -6.68 -2.38
CA THR A 526 -18.95 -7.75 -2.17
C THR A 526 -19.02 -8.37 -0.78
N GLU A 527 -19.47 -7.61 0.22
CA GLU A 527 -19.35 -8.01 1.63
C GLU A 527 -20.59 -8.75 2.16
N PHE A 528 -21.74 -8.68 1.47
CA PHE A 528 -23.02 -9.13 2.07
C PHE A 528 -23.91 -9.99 1.17
N SER A 529 -23.51 -10.28 -0.08
CA SER A 529 -24.35 -10.98 -1.07
C SER A 529 -24.90 -12.35 -0.60
N GLU A 530 -24.16 -13.17 0.15
CA GLU A 530 -24.64 -14.52 0.47
C GLU A 530 -25.79 -14.57 1.52
N ASN A 531 -25.81 -13.66 2.50
CA ASN A 531 -26.87 -13.61 3.52
C ASN A 531 -28.00 -12.64 3.17
N PHE A 532 -27.74 -11.68 2.28
CA PHE A 532 -28.66 -10.61 1.91
C PHE A 532 -29.71 -11.06 0.88
N PHE A 533 -29.34 -11.99 -0.01
CA PHE A 533 -30.21 -12.51 -1.08
C PHE A 533 -30.94 -13.82 -0.73
N SER A 534 -30.62 -14.48 0.40
CA SER A 534 -31.29 -15.72 0.83
C SER A 534 -32.71 -15.53 1.41
N GLY A 535 -33.33 -14.36 1.20
CA GLY A 535 -34.75 -14.16 1.46
C GLY A 535 -35.15 -13.84 2.90
N ASN A 536 -34.19 -13.66 3.82
CA ASN A 536 -34.47 -13.35 5.23
C ASN A 536 -34.80 -11.87 5.51
N LEU A 537 -34.72 -10.98 4.50
CA LEU A 537 -35.19 -9.58 4.56
C LEU A 537 -36.68 -9.46 4.18
N ARG A 538 -37.48 -10.47 4.49
CA ARG A 538 -38.94 -10.29 4.62
C ARG A 538 -39.16 -9.61 5.97
N LEU A 539 -39.32 -8.28 5.95
CA LEU A 539 -40.02 -7.59 7.03
C LEU A 539 -41.34 -8.35 7.24
N SER A 540 -41.55 -8.88 8.44
CA SER A 540 -42.78 -9.62 8.75
C SER A 540 -43.97 -8.69 8.51
N SER A 541 -44.88 -9.12 7.64
CA SER A 541 -45.99 -8.38 7.04
C SER A 541 -47.14 -8.04 8.01
N GLN A 542 -46.85 -7.49 9.19
CA GLN A 542 -47.89 -7.17 10.18
C GLN A 542 -47.83 -5.75 10.79
N ASP A 543 -46.96 -4.84 10.33
CA ASP A 543 -46.88 -3.46 10.87
C ASP A 543 -46.48 -2.40 9.80
N ASP A 544 -46.97 -2.52 8.57
CA ASP A 544 -46.44 -1.77 7.43
C ASP A 544 -46.55 -0.24 7.55
N GLU A 545 -47.68 0.33 7.99
CA GLU A 545 -47.84 1.80 8.13
C GLU A 545 -46.97 2.42 9.23
N ARG A 546 -46.86 1.77 10.40
CA ARG A 546 -46.00 2.24 11.50
C ARG A 546 -44.52 2.12 11.14
N ASN A 547 -44.15 1.14 10.32
CA ASN A 547 -42.81 0.97 9.81
C ASN A 547 -42.46 2.03 8.74
N ILE A 548 -43.42 2.43 7.90
CA ILE A 548 -43.25 3.52 6.91
C ILE A 548 -43.09 4.88 7.59
N GLU A 549 -43.94 5.22 8.54
CA GLU A 549 -43.83 6.49 9.27
C GLU A 549 -42.51 6.55 10.08
N SER A 550 -42.12 5.42 10.69
CA SER A 550 -40.82 5.28 11.34
C SER A 550 -39.64 5.46 10.36
N HIS A 551 -39.79 4.99 9.12
CA HIS A 551 -38.80 5.14 8.05
C HIS A 551 -38.72 6.57 7.52
N ARG A 552 -39.85 7.24 7.29
CA ARG A 552 -39.86 8.66 6.89
C ARG A 552 -39.21 9.54 7.95
N ASN A 553 -39.53 9.31 9.23
CA ASN A 553 -38.87 9.99 10.35
C ASN A 553 -37.36 9.71 10.39
N LEU A 554 -36.93 8.51 10.01
CA LEU A 554 -35.51 8.16 9.88
C LEU A 554 -34.82 8.94 8.77
N ILE A 555 -35.42 9.02 7.57
CA ILE A 555 -34.88 9.82 6.45
C ILE A 555 -34.87 11.30 6.80
N TRP A 556 -35.91 11.79 7.47
CA TRP A 556 -36.01 13.17 7.94
C TRP A 556 -34.90 13.54 8.92
N ASP A 557 -34.54 12.63 9.83
CA ASP A 557 -33.41 12.84 10.73
C ASP A 557 -32.09 12.99 9.95
N PHE A 558 -31.87 12.19 8.90
CA PHE A 558 -30.67 12.33 8.06
C PHE A 558 -30.65 13.66 7.30
N PHE A 559 -31.80 14.08 6.77
CA PHE A 559 -31.95 15.39 6.14
C PHE A 559 -31.55 16.51 7.11
N TRP A 560 -32.06 16.48 8.34
CA TRP A 560 -31.70 17.46 9.37
C TRP A 560 -30.24 17.39 9.79
N GLN A 561 -29.67 16.19 9.94
CA GLN A 561 -28.26 16.04 10.29
C GLN A 561 -27.34 16.61 9.22
N ALA A 562 -27.60 16.33 7.94
CA ALA A 562 -26.84 16.88 6.83
C ALA A 562 -26.96 18.41 6.76
N ARG A 563 -28.19 18.94 6.86
CA ARG A 563 -28.44 20.37 6.91
C ARG A 563 -27.74 21.05 8.10
N HIS A 564 -27.84 20.46 9.30
CA HIS A 564 -27.23 21.01 10.51
C HIS A 564 -25.71 21.07 10.39
N LEU A 565 -25.08 20.03 9.83
CA LEU A 565 -23.63 20.04 9.60
C LEU A 565 -23.24 21.12 8.58
N ILE A 566 -24.02 21.33 7.52
CA ILE A 566 -23.78 22.45 6.60
C ILE A 566 -23.84 23.77 7.36
N CYS A 567 -24.87 24.02 8.18
CA CYS A 567 -24.98 25.23 8.99
C CYS A 567 -23.76 25.42 9.91
N ILE A 568 -23.30 24.37 10.59
CA ILE A 568 -22.09 24.42 11.42
C ILE A 568 -20.88 24.87 10.59
N LEU A 569 -20.62 24.26 9.43
CA LEU A 569 -19.48 24.59 8.57
C LEU A 569 -19.55 26.02 7.99
N VAL A 570 -20.77 26.49 7.79
CA VAL A 570 -21.09 27.75 7.14
C VAL A 570 -21.06 28.93 8.13
N ASP A 571 -21.41 28.70 9.39
CA ASP A 571 -21.52 29.71 10.44
C ASP A 571 -20.33 29.72 11.39
N HIS A 572 -19.75 28.55 11.67
CA HIS A 572 -18.50 28.38 12.40
C HIS A 572 -17.39 28.08 11.40
N LYS A 573 -16.78 29.10 10.77
CA LYS A 573 -15.53 28.91 10.03
C LYS A 573 -14.48 28.41 11.02
N PRO A 574 -14.06 27.13 10.98
CA PRO A 574 -13.00 26.67 11.87
C PRO A 574 -11.73 27.42 11.45
N ILE A 575 -11.03 28.01 12.42
CA ILE A 575 -9.84 28.85 12.18
C ILE A 575 -8.77 28.10 11.36
N ASP A 576 -8.77 26.76 11.42
CA ASP A 576 -7.76 25.89 10.82
C ASP A 576 -8.26 24.99 9.66
N LEU A 577 -9.55 25.06 9.26
CA LEU A 577 -10.07 24.22 8.17
C LEU A 577 -9.81 24.89 6.81
N ASP A 578 -9.01 24.21 5.96
CA ASP A 578 -8.78 24.62 4.58
C ASP A 578 -10.13 24.87 3.88
N GLN A 579 -10.32 26.09 3.35
CA GLN A 579 -11.55 26.50 2.69
C GLN A 579 -11.98 25.55 1.56
N GLN A 580 -11.01 24.91 0.90
CA GLN A 580 -11.28 23.92 -0.13
C GLN A 580 -11.86 22.63 0.46
N ILE A 581 -11.36 22.18 1.62
CA ILE A 581 -11.89 21.00 2.32
C ILE A 581 -13.33 21.29 2.78
N ALA A 582 -13.59 22.48 3.33
CA ALA A 582 -14.94 22.89 3.71
C ALA A 582 -15.90 22.86 2.50
N LEU A 583 -15.51 23.42 1.36
CA LEU A 583 -16.29 23.39 0.12
C LEU A 583 -16.62 21.96 -0.33
N ILE A 584 -15.62 21.08 -0.31
CA ILE A 584 -15.76 19.67 -0.67
C ILE A 584 -16.80 18.97 0.21
N ILE A 585 -16.71 19.17 1.53
CA ILE A 585 -17.63 18.55 2.48
C ILE A 585 -19.05 19.09 2.29
N VAL A 586 -19.20 20.40 2.08
CA VAL A 586 -20.51 21.02 1.80
C VAL A 586 -21.12 20.43 0.53
N ARG A 587 -20.36 20.28 -0.56
CA ARG A 587 -20.86 19.65 -1.81
C ARG A 587 -21.33 18.20 -1.57
N ARG A 588 -20.57 17.41 -0.81
CA ARG A 588 -20.96 16.04 -0.44
C ARG A 588 -22.27 16.01 0.38
N LEU A 589 -22.44 16.95 1.29
CA LEU A 589 -23.67 17.06 2.08
C LEU A 589 -24.87 17.53 1.24
N ILE A 590 -24.66 18.46 0.29
CA ILE A 590 -25.69 18.85 -0.69
C ILE A 590 -26.10 17.62 -1.51
N ARG A 591 -25.15 16.81 -1.99
CA ARG A 591 -25.44 15.54 -2.67
C ARG A 591 -26.34 14.65 -1.81
N VAL A 592 -26.04 14.47 -0.51
CA VAL A 592 -26.90 13.70 0.40
C VAL A 592 -28.32 14.27 0.45
N LEU A 593 -28.46 15.59 0.56
CA LEU A 593 -29.77 16.25 0.58
C LEU A 593 -30.54 16.05 -0.73
N VAL A 594 -29.89 16.22 -1.89
CA VAL A 594 -30.50 15.99 -3.21
C VAL A 594 -30.94 14.53 -3.33
N LEU A 595 -30.09 13.57 -2.95
CA LEU A 595 -30.44 12.14 -2.95
C LEU A 595 -31.62 11.84 -2.03
N ILE A 596 -31.68 12.44 -0.84
CA ILE A 596 -32.84 12.30 0.03
C ILE A 596 -34.11 12.79 -0.66
N CYS A 597 -34.08 13.96 -1.29
CA CYS A 597 -35.26 14.50 -1.98
C CYS A 597 -35.65 13.72 -3.23
N LEU A 598 -34.69 13.09 -3.93
CA LEU A 598 -34.99 12.21 -5.08
C LEU A 598 -35.73 10.94 -4.65
N ASN A 599 -35.41 10.43 -3.46
CA ASN A 599 -36.02 9.21 -2.91
C ASN A 599 -37.26 9.52 -2.05
N GLU A 600 -37.35 10.71 -1.46
CA GLU A 600 -38.46 11.20 -0.65
C GLU A 600 -38.85 12.63 -1.08
N PRO A 601 -39.66 12.78 -2.15
CA PRO A 601 -40.01 14.08 -2.73
C PRO A 601 -40.71 15.05 -1.78
N SER A 602 -41.29 14.53 -0.68
CA SER A 602 -41.96 15.35 0.35
C SER A 602 -41.05 16.40 1.02
N TYR A 603 -39.72 16.28 0.86
CA TYR A 603 -38.72 17.20 1.42
C TYR A 603 -38.16 18.23 0.43
N GLU A 604 -38.60 18.21 -0.84
CA GLU A 604 -38.10 19.11 -1.90
C GLU A 604 -38.24 20.59 -1.54
N ALA A 605 -39.43 21.00 -1.06
CA ALA A 605 -39.70 22.40 -0.73
C ALA A 605 -38.74 22.93 0.36
N GLN A 606 -38.40 22.09 1.33
CA GLN A 606 -37.50 22.43 2.43
C GLN A 606 -36.04 22.52 1.95
N LEU A 607 -35.63 21.69 0.99
CA LEU A 607 -34.32 21.80 0.36
C LEU A 607 -34.20 23.10 -0.45
N VAL A 608 -35.19 23.41 -1.30
CA VAL A 608 -35.20 24.64 -2.09
C VAL A 608 -35.20 25.87 -1.19
N GLU A 609 -35.99 25.87 -0.12
CA GLU A 609 -35.99 26.95 0.87
C GLU A 609 -34.63 27.08 1.57
N PHE A 610 -34.00 25.96 1.92
CA PHE A 610 -32.67 25.97 2.52
C PHE A 610 -31.62 26.55 1.58
N LEU A 611 -31.58 26.13 0.31
CA LEU A 611 -30.64 26.64 -0.68
C LEU A 611 -30.81 28.15 -0.91
N LYS A 612 -32.06 28.66 -0.98
CA LYS A 612 -32.34 30.10 -1.07
C LYS A 612 -31.78 30.89 0.11
N ARG A 613 -31.86 30.33 1.33
CA ARG A 613 -31.27 30.98 2.52
C ARG A 613 -29.75 31.03 2.49
N CYS A 614 -29.10 30.26 1.60
CA CYS A 614 -27.66 30.27 1.40
C CYS A 614 -27.19 31.17 0.24
N GLU A 615 -28.09 31.99 -0.33
CA GLU A 615 -27.79 32.94 -1.42
C GLU A 615 -26.67 33.94 -1.07
N ASP A 616 -26.51 34.27 0.21
CA ASP A 616 -25.46 35.15 0.72
C ASP A 616 -24.06 34.50 0.72
N LYS A 617 -23.96 33.20 0.44
CA LYS A 617 -22.72 32.41 0.43
C LYS A 617 -22.51 31.69 -0.92
N PRO A 618 -22.50 32.41 -2.06
CA PRO A 618 -22.54 31.81 -3.40
C PRO A 618 -21.36 30.88 -3.69
N HIS A 619 -20.17 31.19 -3.18
CA HIS A 619 -18.96 30.37 -3.35
C HIS A 619 -19.09 28.90 -2.90
N LEU A 620 -20.02 28.58 -1.98
CA LEU A 620 -20.27 27.20 -1.51
C LEU A 620 -21.37 26.48 -2.27
N PHE A 621 -22.35 27.22 -2.81
CA PHE A 621 -23.62 26.69 -3.33
C PHE A 621 -23.87 27.02 -4.81
N GLN A 622 -22.94 27.67 -5.51
CA GLN A 622 -23.15 28.29 -6.83
C GLN A 622 -23.86 27.41 -7.86
N ASN A 623 -23.50 26.13 -7.94
CA ASN A 623 -24.08 25.18 -8.89
C ASN A 623 -25.56 24.87 -8.59
N TYR A 624 -25.98 25.05 -7.33
CA TYR A 624 -27.27 24.63 -6.79
C TYR A 624 -28.24 25.80 -6.50
N LEU A 625 -27.75 27.03 -6.27
CA LEU A 625 -28.58 28.18 -5.84
C LEU A 625 -29.71 28.56 -6.81
N ASN A 626 -29.48 28.41 -8.13
CA ASN A 626 -30.43 28.81 -9.16
C ASN A 626 -31.38 27.69 -9.61
N LYS A 627 -31.32 26.53 -8.95
CA LYS A 627 -32.10 25.34 -9.30
C LYS A 627 -33.42 25.38 -8.54
N THR A 628 -34.53 25.31 -9.27
CA THR A 628 -35.88 25.52 -8.70
C THR A 628 -36.70 24.25 -8.55
N ASP A 629 -36.19 23.13 -9.06
CA ASP A 629 -36.88 21.85 -9.17
C ASP A 629 -35.87 20.69 -9.04
N MET A 630 -36.38 19.51 -8.67
CA MET A 630 -35.53 18.32 -8.48
C MET A 630 -34.86 17.81 -9.75
N GLU A 631 -35.44 18.00 -10.94
CA GLU A 631 -34.84 17.54 -12.20
C GLU A 631 -33.52 18.26 -12.48
N SER A 632 -33.53 19.58 -12.33
CA SER A 632 -32.34 20.42 -12.50
C SER A 632 -31.29 20.20 -11.41
N LEU A 633 -31.70 19.89 -10.17
CA LEU A 633 -30.81 19.48 -9.08
C LEU A 633 -30.18 18.11 -9.35
N ALA A 634 -30.97 17.13 -9.78
CA ALA A 634 -30.52 15.78 -10.12
C ALA A 634 -29.50 15.80 -11.26
N LYS A 635 -29.78 16.55 -12.33
CA LYS A 635 -28.86 16.72 -13.44
C LYS A 635 -27.53 17.33 -13.00
N THR A 636 -27.60 18.37 -12.17
CA THR A 636 -26.38 19.02 -11.63
C THR A 636 -25.55 18.03 -10.80
N LEU A 637 -26.21 17.21 -9.98
CA LEU A 637 -25.56 16.17 -9.21
C LEU A 637 -24.92 15.12 -10.12
N ASP A 638 -25.64 14.62 -11.12
CA ASP A 638 -25.13 13.58 -12.04
C ASP A 638 -23.97 14.09 -12.90
N ASP A 639 -24.03 15.32 -13.38
CA ASP A 639 -22.92 15.99 -14.07
C ASP A 639 -21.67 16.09 -13.16
N GLU A 640 -21.83 16.42 -11.87
CA GLU A 640 -20.72 16.46 -10.89
C GLU A 640 -20.11 15.08 -10.61
N LEU A 641 -20.92 14.00 -10.64
CA LEU A 641 -20.44 12.62 -10.47
C LEU A 641 -19.71 12.12 -11.73
N LYS A 642 -20.22 12.47 -12.92
CA LYS A 642 -19.66 12.08 -14.23
C LYS A 642 -18.40 12.85 -14.62
N GLU A 643 -18.10 13.97 -13.98
CA GLU A 643 -16.95 14.84 -14.32
C GLU A 643 -15.59 14.12 -14.31
N THR A 644 -15.51 12.94 -13.71
CA THR A 644 -14.29 12.12 -13.63
C THR A 644 -14.42 10.73 -14.26
N ASP A 645 -15.49 10.49 -15.02
CA ASP A 645 -15.84 9.19 -15.62
C ASP A 645 -15.95 8.01 -14.62
N PHE A 646 -16.08 8.32 -13.32
CA PHE A 646 -16.00 7.32 -12.25
C PHE A 646 -17.32 6.86 -11.70
N ASP A 647 -18.26 7.79 -11.60
CA ASP A 647 -19.49 7.59 -10.87
C ASP A 647 -20.61 8.28 -11.62
N CYS A 648 -21.82 7.80 -11.39
CA CYS A 648 -23.02 8.41 -11.95
C CYS A 648 -24.18 8.15 -11.01
N LEU A 649 -25.21 8.96 -11.15
CA LEU A 649 -26.48 8.71 -10.51
C LEU A 649 -27.17 7.56 -11.25
N VAL A 650 -27.57 6.53 -10.53
CA VAL A 650 -28.31 5.39 -11.08
C VAL A 650 -29.65 5.25 -10.38
N ARG A 651 -30.68 4.97 -11.16
CA ARG A 651 -31.97 4.51 -10.66
C ARG A 651 -31.93 2.99 -10.53
N ILE A 652 -32.33 2.49 -9.39
CA ILE A 652 -32.31 1.07 -9.07
C ILE A 652 -33.74 0.56 -9.13
N GLU A 653 -34.04 -0.21 -10.15
CA GLU A 653 -35.32 -0.89 -10.30
C GLU A 653 -35.23 -2.28 -9.68
N LEU A 654 -36.12 -2.61 -8.74
CA LEU A 654 -36.03 -3.88 -7.98
C LEU A 654 -36.26 -5.13 -8.83
N GLU A 655 -36.99 -5.01 -9.95
CA GLU A 655 -37.15 -6.09 -10.94
C GLU A 655 -35.88 -6.28 -11.80
N GLY A 656 -35.12 -5.21 -12.07
CA GLY A 656 -33.87 -5.21 -12.85
C GLY A 656 -32.59 -5.30 -12.01
N PHE A 657 -32.69 -5.27 -10.68
CA PHE A 657 -31.52 -5.21 -9.79
C PHE A 657 -30.55 -6.35 -10.04
N SER A 658 -31.05 -7.56 -10.30
CA SER A 658 -30.20 -8.71 -10.61
C SER A 658 -29.38 -8.57 -11.90
N GLU A 659 -29.89 -7.84 -12.90
CA GLU A 659 -29.18 -7.56 -14.16
C GLU A 659 -28.12 -6.48 -13.98
N ILE A 660 -28.44 -5.39 -13.26
CA ILE A 660 -27.47 -4.36 -12.86
C ILE A 660 -26.29 -5.00 -12.11
N LEU A 661 -26.58 -5.95 -11.21
CA LEU A 661 -25.56 -6.69 -10.46
C LEU A 661 -24.69 -7.61 -11.35
N LEU A 662 -25.29 -8.27 -12.35
CA LEU A 662 -24.54 -9.08 -13.31
C LEU A 662 -23.59 -8.22 -14.14
N ASP A 663 -23.96 -6.99 -14.45
CA ASP A 663 -23.14 -6.07 -15.24
C ASP A 663 -22.05 -5.40 -14.41
N ILE A 664 -22.31 -5.11 -13.12
CA ILE A 664 -21.26 -4.74 -12.14
C ILE A 664 -20.25 -5.88 -11.99
N ALA A 665 -20.70 -7.14 -11.87
CA ALA A 665 -19.83 -8.30 -11.72
C ALA A 665 -18.99 -8.64 -12.97
N LYS A 666 -19.45 -8.25 -14.16
CA LYS A 666 -18.72 -8.42 -15.43
C LYS A 666 -17.67 -7.34 -15.67
N MET A 667 -17.58 -6.32 -14.82
CA MET A 667 -16.56 -5.28 -14.97
C MET A 667 -15.16 -5.90 -14.88
N PRO A 668 -14.22 -5.49 -15.74
CA PRO A 668 -12.93 -6.13 -15.83
C PRO A 668 -12.15 -5.98 -14.53
N VAL A 669 -12.04 -7.09 -13.79
CA VAL A 669 -11.01 -7.30 -12.77
C VAL A 669 -9.68 -7.34 -13.50
N TYR A 670 -8.95 -6.23 -13.50
CA TYR A 670 -7.69 -6.10 -14.26
C TYR A 670 -6.76 -7.29 -13.99
N LYS A 671 -6.51 -8.13 -15.01
CA LYS A 671 -5.34 -9.02 -15.02
C LYS A 671 -4.12 -8.16 -15.37
N THR A 672 -3.12 -8.17 -14.50
CA THR A 672 -1.89 -7.38 -14.64
C THR A 672 -1.09 -7.79 -15.88
N ASP A 673 -0.86 -6.81 -16.76
CA ASP A 673 0.10 -6.66 -17.86
C ASP A 673 0.50 -7.88 -18.72
N LYS A 674 0.04 -7.84 -19.97
CA LYS A 674 0.88 -7.61 -21.17
C LYS A 674 -0.05 -7.19 -22.33
N SER A 675 0.12 -5.98 -22.83
CA SER A 675 -0.57 -5.34 -23.97
C SER A 675 -1.78 -4.47 -23.63
N PHE A 676 -1.57 -3.19 -23.93
CA PHE A 676 -2.38 -2.02 -23.64
C PHE A 676 -3.33 -1.68 -24.81
N HIS A 677 -3.85 -2.68 -25.52
CA HIS A 677 -4.68 -2.47 -26.71
C HIS A 677 -5.84 -3.46 -26.81
N GLN A 678 -7.00 -3.04 -26.31
CA GLN A 678 -8.35 -3.27 -26.86
C GLN A 678 -9.40 -2.86 -25.79
N GLN A 679 -9.52 -1.55 -25.57
CA GLN A 679 -10.83 -0.97 -25.28
C GLN A 679 -11.66 -0.97 -26.58
N ASP A 680 -12.97 -0.78 -26.43
CA ASP A 680 -13.99 -0.65 -27.48
C ASP A 680 -14.68 -1.97 -27.89
N ARG A 681 -15.89 -2.21 -27.34
CA ARG A 681 -17.14 -2.26 -28.17
C ARG A 681 -18.42 -2.78 -27.51
N ILE A 682 -18.49 -3.06 -26.22
CA ILE A 682 -19.77 -3.49 -25.60
C ILE A 682 -20.04 -2.71 -24.32
N PHE A 683 -20.12 -1.39 -24.45
CA PHE A 683 -20.64 -0.48 -23.43
C PHE A 683 -22.04 0.05 -23.84
N ASN A 684 -22.69 -0.58 -24.81
CA ASN A 684 -23.63 0.14 -25.67
C ASN A 684 -25.11 -0.23 -25.61
N ASP A 685 -25.61 -1.12 -24.75
CA ASP A 685 -27.08 -1.25 -24.69
C ASP A 685 -27.60 -1.56 -23.28
N ARG A 686 -28.30 -0.55 -22.73
CA ARG A 686 -29.28 -0.54 -21.61
C ARG A 686 -28.77 -0.43 -20.17
N ILE A 687 -28.51 0.81 -19.76
CA ILE A 687 -28.93 1.36 -18.47
C ILE A 687 -29.55 2.73 -18.79
N GLU A 688 -30.83 2.94 -18.50
CA GLU A 688 -31.44 4.27 -18.61
C GLU A 688 -30.82 5.19 -17.56
N CYS A 689 -29.73 5.86 -17.93
CA CYS A 689 -29.31 7.11 -17.30
C CYS A 689 -30.31 8.19 -17.70
N LEU A 690 -30.79 8.97 -16.73
CA LEU A 690 -31.62 10.17 -16.96
C LEU A 690 -31.05 11.08 -18.05
#